data_AF-A0A9D4CWT4-F1
#
_entry.id   AF-A0A9D4CWT4-F1
#
_cell.length_a   1.000
_cell.length_b   1.000
_cell.length_c   1.000
_cell.angle_alpha   90.00
_cell.angle_beta   90.00
_cell.angle_gamma   90.00
#
_symmetry.space_group_name_H-M   'P 1'
#
loop_
_entity.id
_entity.type
_entity.pdbx_description
1 polymer ?
#
loop_
_entity_poly.entity_id
_entity_poly.type
_entity_poly.pdbx_seq_one_letter_code
_entity_poly.pdbx_strand_id
1 'polypeptide(L)'
;MADDSSDDVKNWGLPKTIEWLEKNNVSDQGLQNLEQLHDLVRAEMDKKIRKKYDSDVYNKLHVEMANILAKNTQMKEEIVHMYDALIAFFGRKLPDEIKKCIQKVYGLDIHQKILKNKEDFSNKKCSIVVTGETSAGKSSFLNLLLGEVVLHSSLLCSTRRLCHIHSIPAGSQWYFEVTMEDGSIIPHKKYEKNDKEKFVKDLEECVTSKDTSVQKVDIYWHVPLLGDNTHVTLVDSPGIGDNQELSEELLNYLPNASALIFVINSSNCGGVQGDKLGKIFSRLNSEIKDKNLFSFDPTCTMFILNKWDAIEQRRDVEQGLEEKVWNNTLDKLTENLTGFSWETCMYKMSTQDAITYRGCGMVNDKYRFMLTGLKQLVASSMSVNCKRHCRWLTDLIEEIQKGLTIRLADAKSKYEDNDKKYKDALLRLSQLRQDVDSIRVDLELKCSEKCKEMAAKMHDHIHSVDVQAQLKGRINIDIAPDEDLIKKSVLQQIDKLILEEVKDFEKREKIIATARDQIRMDINKKYHILIEKLVDVEKSIENKKSEGASEEELEMSIGGKVLIGVGLTIGIPVAVALGIALIPFTLPATIAVFWKRSKAIRRLLDHQEELKDECLKSVLQQANKDVFNKYVNEHHLPQLKKQMDYISNEIPRKIEGLEQQVKDMQNKRLSSKEIKEMYEPALESVKSMVFTLQKFNLTHISMWNIDVGRLRITKEICASDSLIVYAAKLCSDEEESTVVIKLLPEATTQNYLKIVEVLSDLRKTNHKNVVAFIGFCYTDCMPAIASRDCILTTVQFKNSRLMTVFEMCDTTLEDYMRNHNDLICGNTQKRTYEKSALNFFCTSGLSICAGMVHMYEQRLLHIFINLNNIMINKEHVKINPPMIVPFSIIQREWPRAPELATEQYTNETDVFYLGKVLWELWYGRKANGPTRSSADECERLPDCKLKHAMPEKLAQIVRKCWEANPKHRPSLSEVMAVLGQVQVM
;
A
#
# COMPACT_ATOMS: atom_id res chain seq x y z
N MET A 1 32.45 35.66 -31.23
CA MET A 1 31.33 35.77 -30.27
C MET A 1 31.05 34.36 -29.81
N ALA A 2 31.26 34.10 -28.52
CA ALA A 2 31.16 32.74 -27.97
C ALA A 2 29.73 32.21 -28.17
N ASP A 3 29.61 30.96 -28.61
CA ASP A 3 28.37 30.19 -28.49
C ASP A 3 28.13 29.96 -26.99
N ASP A 4 27.48 30.93 -26.34
CA ASP A 4 27.08 30.79 -24.94
C ASP A 4 26.09 29.62 -24.85
N SER A 5 26.40 28.61 -24.05
CA SER A 5 25.52 27.46 -23.84
C SER A 5 24.38 27.81 -22.89
N SER A 6 23.25 27.09 -22.96
CA SER A 6 22.11 27.27 -22.03
C SER A 6 22.55 27.15 -20.57
N ASP A 7 23.57 26.34 -20.28
CA ASP A 7 24.09 26.11 -18.93
C ASP A 7 24.84 27.32 -18.37
N ASP A 8 25.40 28.18 -19.23
CA ASP A 8 26.15 29.37 -18.83
C ASP A 8 25.26 30.54 -18.39
N VAL A 9 23.96 30.48 -18.70
CA VAL A 9 22.98 31.54 -18.40
C VAL A 9 22.84 31.77 -16.89
N LYS A 10 23.04 30.75 -16.05
CA LYS A 10 22.99 30.89 -14.58
C LYS A 10 24.04 31.88 -14.04
N ASN A 11 25.13 32.10 -14.77
CA ASN A 11 26.22 32.99 -14.38
C ASN A 11 26.06 34.41 -14.94
N TRP A 12 24.96 34.70 -15.64
CA TRP A 12 24.75 36.01 -16.22
C TRP A 12 24.30 37.01 -15.15
N GLY A 13 24.75 38.26 -15.28
CA GLY A 13 24.20 39.37 -14.51
C GLY A 13 23.00 39.99 -15.23
N LEU A 14 22.14 40.68 -14.49
CA LEU A 14 20.95 41.36 -15.01
C LEU A 14 21.18 42.15 -16.33
N PRO A 15 22.27 42.94 -16.48
CA PRO A 15 22.51 43.68 -17.72
C PRO A 15 22.68 42.78 -18.95
N LYS A 16 23.44 41.68 -18.81
CA LYS A 16 23.69 40.73 -19.91
C LYS A 16 22.40 39.98 -20.29
N THR A 17 21.60 39.64 -19.29
CA THR A 17 20.32 38.94 -19.47
C THR A 17 19.29 39.80 -20.19
N ILE A 18 19.13 41.07 -19.81
CA ILE A 18 18.23 42.01 -20.47
C ILE A 18 18.71 42.29 -21.91
N GLU A 19 20.00 42.54 -22.12
CA GLU A 19 20.57 42.78 -23.46
C GLU A 19 20.28 41.60 -24.40
N TRP A 20 20.35 40.36 -23.89
CA TRP A 20 20.00 39.19 -24.67
C TRP A 20 18.52 39.12 -25.02
N LEU A 21 17.62 39.39 -24.07
CA LEU A 21 16.17 39.35 -24.29
C LEU A 21 15.72 40.40 -25.32
N GLU A 22 16.22 41.63 -25.18
CA GLU A 22 15.98 42.72 -26.14
C GLU A 22 16.49 42.38 -27.54
N LYS A 23 17.72 41.87 -27.64
CA LYS A 23 18.33 41.45 -28.91
C LYS A 23 17.54 40.34 -29.61
N ASN A 24 16.84 39.51 -28.86
CA ASN A 24 16.09 38.37 -29.38
C ASN A 24 14.58 38.63 -29.50
N ASN A 25 14.10 39.87 -29.25
CA ASN A 25 12.68 40.24 -29.24
C ASN A 25 11.81 39.35 -28.33
N VAL A 26 12.36 38.95 -27.19
CA VAL A 26 11.65 38.11 -26.21
C VAL A 26 11.05 39.02 -25.15
N SER A 27 9.73 38.97 -24.98
CA SER A 27 9.07 39.77 -23.95
C SER A 27 9.33 39.18 -22.56
N ASP A 28 9.75 40.04 -21.63
CA ASP A 28 10.00 39.76 -20.22
C ASP A 28 8.86 40.29 -19.31
N GLN A 29 7.74 40.71 -19.90
CA GLN A 29 6.63 41.33 -19.17
C GLN A 29 6.10 40.43 -18.05
N GLY A 30 6.19 40.93 -16.81
CA GLY A 30 5.66 40.27 -15.62
C GLY A 30 6.69 39.46 -14.83
N LEU A 31 7.92 39.27 -15.32
CA LEU A 31 9.02 38.65 -14.57
C LEU A 31 9.66 39.70 -13.64
N GLN A 32 9.92 39.32 -12.39
CA GLN A 32 10.31 40.25 -11.32
C GLN A 32 11.74 40.03 -10.81
N ASN A 33 12.37 38.90 -11.14
CA ASN A 33 13.71 38.59 -10.63
C ASN A 33 14.63 37.97 -11.69
N LEU A 34 15.93 37.96 -11.39
CA LEU A 34 16.97 37.53 -12.33
C LEU A 34 16.87 36.03 -12.66
N GLU A 35 16.45 35.20 -11.71
CA GLU A 35 16.28 33.76 -11.91
C GLU A 35 15.19 33.46 -12.95
N GLN A 36 14.06 34.16 -12.86
CA GLN A 36 12.97 34.11 -13.83
C GLN A 36 13.42 34.53 -15.24
N LEU A 37 14.23 35.59 -15.33
CA LEU A 37 14.80 36.04 -16.60
C LEU A 37 15.81 35.01 -17.15
N HIS A 38 16.62 34.39 -16.30
CA HIS A 38 17.53 33.31 -16.70
C HIS A 38 16.79 32.09 -17.22
N ASP A 39 15.68 31.71 -16.58
CA ASP A 39 14.84 30.61 -17.04
C ASP A 39 14.21 30.93 -18.41
N LEU A 40 13.74 32.16 -18.62
CA LEU A 40 13.21 32.61 -19.91
C LEU A 40 14.26 32.56 -21.01
N VAL A 41 15.46 33.07 -20.75
CA VAL A 41 16.60 33.00 -21.68
C VAL A 41 16.95 31.55 -21.99
N ARG A 42 17.07 30.69 -20.98
CA ARG A 42 17.34 29.25 -21.17
C ARG A 42 16.28 28.59 -22.03
N ALA A 43 15.00 28.79 -21.71
CA ALA A 43 13.89 28.21 -22.45
C ALA A 43 13.85 28.69 -23.90
N GLU A 44 14.19 29.96 -24.17
CA GLU A 44 14.20 30.50 -25.52
C GLU A 44 15.43 30.06 -26.34
N MET A 45 16.60 29.93 -25.69
CA MET A 45 17.77 29.26 -26.27
C MET A 45 17.45 27.80 -26.63
N ASP A 46 16.81 27.08 -25.71
CA ASP A 46 16.40 25.70 -25.91
C ASP A 46 15.30 25.56 -26.97
N LYS A 47 14.38 26.52 -27.09
CA LYS A 47 13.38 26.57 -28.19
C LYS A 47 14.04 26.75 -29.56
N LYS A 48 15.11 27.55 -29.65
CA LYS A 48 15.90 27.72 -30.89
C LYS A 48 16.66 26.45 -31.26
N ILE A 49 17.08 25.65 -30.28
CA ILE A 49 17.78 24.37 -30.48
C ILE A 49 16.79 23.20 -30.70
N ARG A 50 15.63 23.22 -30.05
CA ARG A 50 14.54 22.22 -30.10
C ARG A 50 13.21 22.94 -30.26
N LYS A 51 12.63 22.91 -31.47
CA LYS A 51 11.36 23.56 -31.88
C LYS A 51 10.07 23.20 -31.09
N LYS A 52 10.11 22.67 -29.85
CA LYS A 52 9.01 21.86 -29.32
C LYS A 52 8.79 21.82 -27.79
N TYR A 53 9.36 22.73 -27.02
CA TYR A 53 9.45 22.51 -25.56
C TYR A 53 8.12 22.60 -24.78
N ASP A 54 7.17 23.46 -25.19
CA ASP A 54 5.95 23.74 -24.41
C ASP A 54 4.76 22.83 -24.77
N SER A 55 4.54 22.57 -26.06
CA SER A 55 3.51 21.61 -26.48
C SER A 55 3.81 20.21 -25.97
N ASP A 56 5.09 19.82 -25.95
CA ASP A 56 5.46 18.44 -25.60
C ASP A 56 5.20 18.12 -24.12
N VAL A 57 5.31 19.07 -23.18
CA VAL A 57 5.05 18.79 -21.75
C VAL A 57 3.55 18.60 -21.49
N TYR A 58 2.71 19.54 -21.90
CA TYR A 58 1.26 19.40 -21.71
C TYR A 58 0.66 18.30 -22.58
N ASN A 59 1.13 18.12 -23.83
CA ASN A 59 0.66 17.02 -24.67
C ASN A 59 1.09 15.66 -24.08
N LYS A 60 2.34 15.54 -23.59
CA LYS A 60 2.78 14.31 -22.91
C LYS A 60 1.93 14.05 -21.67
N LEU A 61 1.71 15.06 -20.84
CA LEU A 61 0.91 14.93 -19.62
C LEU A 61 -0.56 14.61 -19.94
N HIS A 62 -1.13 15.23 -20.98
CA HIS A 62 -2.48 14.94 -21.47
C HIS A 62 -2.58 13.49 -21.96
N VAL A 63 -1.64 13.02 -22.78
CA VAL A 63 -1.61 11.63 -23.26
C VAL A 63 -1.47 10.66 -22.10
N GLU A 64 -0.59 10.95 -21.14
CA GLU A 64 -0.42 10.14 -19.93
C GLU A 64 -1.70 10.11 -19.08
N MET A 65 -2.36 11.24 -18.86
CA MET A 65 -3.61 11.33 -18.12
C MET A 65 -4.73 10.57 -18.84
N ALA A 66 -4.85 10.73 -20.15
CA ALA A 66 -5.82 9.99 -20.97
C ALA A 66 -5.62 8.48 -20.87
N ASN A 67 -4.36 8.01 -20.91
CA ASN A 67 -4.02 6.59 -20.73
C ASN A 67 -4.40 6.08 -19.32
N ILE A 68 -4.16 6.88 -18.27
CA ILE A 68 -4.56 6.55 -16.89
C ILE A 68 -6.08 6.40 -16.82
N LEU A 69 -6.83 7.34 -17.39
CA LEU A 69 -8.29 7.35 -17.32
C LEU A 69 -8.91 6.24 -18.17
N ALA A 70 -8.35 5.94 -19.33
CA ALA A 70 -8.75 4.80 -20.16
C ALA A 70 -8.53 3.47 -19.41
N LYS A 71 -7.33 3.27 -18.84
CA LYS A 71 -7.00 2.09 -18.01
C LYS A 71 -7.95 1.96 -16.83
N ASN A 72 -8.31 3.06 -16.19
CA ASN A 72 -9.24 3.04 -15.06
C ASN A 72 -10.68 2.70 -15.50
N THR A 73 -11.11 3.14 -16.68
CA THR A 73 -12.42 2.78 -17.24
C THR A 73 -12.49 1.28 -17.50
N GLN A 74 -11.45 0.72 -18.12
CA GLN A 74 -11.31 -0.73 -18.30
C GLN A 74 -11.35 -1.47 -16.95
N MET A 75 -10.58 -1.00 -15.96
CA MET A 75 -10.56 -1.63 -14.63
C MET A 75 -11.95 -1.63 -13.98
N LYS A 76 -12.70 -0.54 -14.14
CA LYS A 76 -14.06 -0.41 -13.62
C LYS A 76 -15.01 -1.41 -14.28
N GLU A 77 -14.97 -1.52 -15.61
CA GLU A 77 -15.78 -2.48 -16.37
C GLU A 77 -15.49 -3.93 -15.94
N GLU A 78 -14.22 -4.31 -15.82
CA GLU A 78 -13.83 -5.67 -15.38
C GLU A 78 -14.35 -5.99 -13.97
N ILE A 79 -14.26 -5.05 -13.01
CA ILE A 79 -14.82 -5.23 -11.66
C ILE A 79 -16.35 -5.33 -11.69
N VAL A 80 -17.02 -4.49 -12.48
CA VAL A 80 -18.48 -4.55 -12.64
C VAL A 80 -18.91 -5.91 -13.22
N HIS A 81 -18.18 -6.44 -14.20
CA HIS A 81 -18.40 -7.79 -14.72
C HIS A 81 -18.20 -8.88 -13.65
N MET A 82 -17.20 -8.75 -12.78
CA MET A 82 -17.01 -9.67 -11.65
C MET A 82 -18.19 -9.61 -10.67
N TYR A 83 -18.73 -8.42 -10.39
CA TYR A 83 -19.95 -8.27 -9.61
C TYR A 83 -21.14 -8.96 -10.28
N ASP A 84 -21.32 -8.79 -11.59
CA ASP A 84 -22.41 -9.44 -12.35
C ASP A 84 -22.32 -10.96 -12.30
N ALA A 85 -21.13 -11.51 -12.49
CA ALA A 85 -20.88 -12.94 -12.36
C ALA A 85 -21.24 -13.44 -10.94
N LEU A 86 -20.83 -12.70 -9.91
CA LEU A 86 -21.13 -13.04 -8.52
C LEU A 86 -22.64 -12.95 -8.22
N ILE A 87 -23.34 -11.92 -8.68
CA ILE A 87 -24.80 -11.77 -8.50
C ILE A 87 -25.54 -12.93 -9.16
N ALA A 88 -25.20 -13.26 -10.40
CA ALA A 88 -25.81 -14.37 -11.13
C ALA A 88 -25.55 -15.71 -10.41
N PHE A 89 -24.33 -15.92 -9.91
CA PHE A 89 -23.96 -17.10 -9.13
C PHE A 89 -24.74 -17.17 -7.80
N PHE A 90 -24.80 -16.06 -7.06
CA PHE A 90 -25.50 -15.97 -5.78
C PHE A 90 -27.00 -16.23 -5.95
N GLY A 91 -27.61 -15.75 -7.04
CA GLY A 91 -29.03 -15.96 -7.31
C GLY A 91 -29.39 -17.39 -7.74
N ARG A 92 -28.57 -18.04 -8.56
CA ARG A 92 -28.98 -19.26 -9.28
C ARG A 92 -28.17 -20.53 -8.98
N LYS A 93 -26.94 -20.40 -8.49
CA LYS A 93 -25.97 -21.52 -8.41
C LYS A 93 -25.48 -21.80 -6.99
N LEU A 94 -25.53 -20.81 -6.09
CA LEU A 94 -25.08 -20.99 -4.71
C LEU A 94 -26.17 -21.72 -3.88
N PRO A 95 -25.85 -22.85 -3.21
CA PRO A 95 -26.81 -23.53 -2.34
C PRO A 95 -27.25 -22.66 -1.15
N ASP A 96 -28.53 -22.70 -0.78
CA ASP A 96 -29.11 -21.82 0.24
C ASP A 96 -28.51 -21.98 1.64
N GLU A 97 -28.00 -23.17 1.96
CA GLU A 97 -27.27 -23.42 3.21
C GLU A 97 -26.00 -22.60 3.31
N ILE A 98 -25.25 -22.49 2.21
CA ILE A 98 -24.04 -21.68 2.14
C ILE A 98 -24.39 -20.20 2.21
N LYS A 99 -25.49 -19.76 1.57
CA LYS A 99 -25.99 -18.38 1.69
C LYS A 99 -26.27 -18.01 3.15
N LYS A 100 -26.98 -18.87 3.88
CA LYS A 100 -27.33 -18.65 5.29
C LYS A 100 -26.06 -18.59 6.17
N CYS A 101 -25.09 -19.46 5.92
CA CYS A 101 -23.81 -19.43 6.62
C CYS A 101 -23.10 -18.07 6.41
N ILE A 102 -22.96 -17.64 5.16
CA ILE A 102 -22.31 -16.36 4.83
C ILE A 102 -23.08 -15.17 5.43
N GLN A 103 -24.41 -15.17 5.36
CA GLN A 103 -25.22 -14.11 5.97
C GLN A 103 -24.96 -13.97 7.48
N LYS A 104 -24.74 -15.09 8.20
CA LYS A 104 -24.35 -15.05 9.61
C LYS A 104 -22.94 -14.51 9.82
N VAL A 105 -21.97 -14.96 9.02
CA VAL A 105 -20.57 -14.47 9.08
C VAL A 105 -20.51 -12.95 8.93
N TYR A 106 -21.25 -12.40 7.96
CA TYR A 106 -21.28 -10.96 7.71
C TYR A 106 -22.27 -10.19 8.62
N GLY A 107 -23.26 -10.89 9.21
CA GLY A 107 -24.28 -10.29 10.07
C GLY A 107 -25.24 -9.33 9.35
N LEU A 108 -25.42 -9.51 8.03
CA LEU A 108 -26.23 -8.66 7.16
C LEU A 108 -26.67 -9.41 5.90
N ASP A 109 -27.68 -8.87 5.18
CA ASP A 109 -28.08 -9.42 3.89
C ASP A 109 -26.99 -9.17 2.83
N ILE A 110 -26.18 -10.20 2.63
CA ILE A 110 -25.04 -10.15 1.71
C ILE A 110 -25.48 -9.94 0.26
N HIS A 111 -26.66 -10.42 -0.15
CA HIS A 111 -27.13 -10.25 -1.52
C HIS A 111 -27.43 -8.77 -1.81
N GLN A 112 -28.16 -8.12 -0.89
CA GLN A 112 -28.39 -6.67 -0.96
C GLN A 112 -27.08 -5.88 -0.88
N LYS A 113 -26.12 -6.36 -0.09
CA LYS A 113 -24.80 -5.72 0.00
C LYS A 113 -24.00 -5.83 -1.30
N ILE A 114 -24.04 -6.97 -2.00
CA ILE A 114 -23.42 -7.14 -3.33
C ILE A 114 -24.03 -6.14 -4.32
N LEU A 115 -25.37 -6.06 -4.38
CA LEU A 115 -26.08 -5.15 -5.28
C LEU A 115 -25.72 -3.69 -5.00
N LYS A 116 -25.82 -3.27 -3.74
CA LYS A 116 -25.46 -1.91 -3.33
C LYS A 116 -24.01 -1.57 -3.66
N ASN A 117 -23.06 -2.47 -3.33
CA ASN A 117 -21.65 -2.23 -3.61
C ASN A 117 -21.37 -2.10 -5.12
N LYS A 118 -22.05 -2.89 -5.96
CA LYS A 118 -21.96 -2.77 -7.43
C LYS A 118 -22.50 -1.42 -7.89
N GLU A 119 -23.67 -1.02 -7.41
CA GLU A 119 -24.30 0.25 -7.77
C GLU A 119 -23.43 1.44 -7.36
N ASP A 120 -22.99 1.46 -6.10
CA ASP A 120 -22.09 2.47 -5.55
C ASP A 120 -20.82 2.58 -6.40
N PHE A 121 -20.20 1.45 -6.77
CA PHE A 121 -18.98 1.44 -7.60
C PHE A 121 -19.24 1.90 -9.04
N SER A 122 -20.33 1.43 -9.66
CA SER A 122 -20.67 1.73 -11.05
C SER A 122 -21.02 3.21 -11.24
N ASN A 123 -21.72 3.80 -10.28
CA ASN A 123 -22.19 5.18 -10.35
C ASN A 123 -21.15 6.20 -9.83
N LYS A 124 -20.11 5.75 -9.12
CA LYS A 124 -19.07 6.66 -8.60
C LYS A 124 -18.31 7.32 -9.76
N LYS A 125 -18.48 8.64 -9.88
CA LYS A 125 -17.67 9.53 -10.71
C LYS A 125 -16.35 9.82 -10.00
N CYS A 126 -15.30 10.16 -10.76
CA CYS A 126 -14.03 10.55 -10.16
C CYS A 126 -14.08 12.02 -9.75
N SER A 127 -14.55 12.31 -8.54
CA SER A 127 -14.61 13.68 -8.01
C SER A 127 -13.33 14.03 -7.26
N ILE A 128 -12.67 15.11 -7.68
CA ILE A 128 -11.51 15.69 -7.01
C ILE A 128 -11.98 16.96 -6.31
N VAL A 129 -12.08 16.92 -4.99
CA VAL A 129 -12.52 18.05 -4.18
C VAL A 129 -11.34 18.99 -3.96
N VAL A 130 -11.49 20.26 -4.31
CA VAL A 130 -10.50 21.29 -4.06
C VAL A 130 -11.03 22.19 -2.94
N THR A 131 -10.33 22.19 -1.82
CA THR A 131 -10.67 22.98 -0.63
C THR A 131 -9.44 23.70 -0.10
N GLY A 132 -9.62 24.63 0.83
CA GLY A 132 -8.51 25.35 1.43
C GLY A 132 -8.95 26.50 2.31
N GLU A 133 -7.99 27.16 2.93
CA GLU A 133 -8.26 28.34 3.75
C GLU A 133 -8.77 29.51 2.90
N THR A 134 -9.58 30.37 3.51
CA THR A 134 -10.04 31.60 2.85
C THR A 134 -8.82 32.42 2.42
N SER A 135 -8.80 32.88 1.18
CA SER A 135 -7.68 33.64 0.59
C SER A 135 -6.36 32.87 0.40
N ALA A 136 -6.35 31.53 0.45
CA ALA A 136 -5.19 30.71 0.12
C ALA A 136 -4.86 30.64 -1.38
N GLY A 137 -5.71 31.20 -2.25
CA GLY A 137 -5.52 31.19 -3.70
C GLY A 137 -6.07 29.94 -4.40
N LYS A 138 -7.01 29.23 -3.76
CA LYS A 138 -7.74 28.06 -4.31
C LYS A 138 -8.23 28.28 -5.74
N SER A 139 -8.84 29.42 -6.00
CA SER A 139 -9.52 29.65 -7.28
C SER A 139 -8.59 30.17 -8.35
N SER A 140 -7.57 30.93 -7.97
CA SER A 140 -6.44 31.20 -8.85
C SER A 140 -5.80 29.88 -9.29
N PHE A 141 -5.66 28.93 -8.36
CA PHE A 141 -5.15 27.59 -8.65
C PHE A 141 -6.10 26.79 -9.57
N LEU A 142 -7.42 26.83 -9.34
CA LEU A 142 -8.38 26.22 -10.25
C LEU A 142 -8.33 26.85 -11.66
N ASN A 143 -8.31 28.17 -11.78
CA ASN A 143 -8.16 28.84 -13.08
C ASN A 143 -6.86 28.45 -13.79
N LEU A 144 -5.77 28.28 -13.05
CA LEU A 144 -4.52 27.77 -13.59
C LEU A 144 -4.69 26.35 -14.18
N LEU A 145 -5.46 25.47 -13.52
CA LEU A 145 -5.79 24.13 -14.04
C LEU A 145 -6.75 24.17 -15.24
N LEU A 146 -7.75 25.05 -15.23
CA LEU A 146 -8.68 25.26 -16.35
C LEU A 146 -7.97 25.86 -17.57
N GLY A 147 -6.84 26.52 -17.33
CA GLY A 147 -6.01 27.13 -18.34
C GLY A 147 -6.39 28.55 -18.70
N GLU A 148 -7.51 29.03 -18.17
CA GLU A 148 -7.98 30.39 -18.34
C GLU A 148 -8.71 30.86 -17.08
N VAL A 149 -8.91 32.18 -16.97
CA VAL A 149 -9.73 32.75 -15.90
C VAL A 149 -11.21 32.50 -16.21
N VAL A 150 -11.83 31.62 -15.42
CA VAL A 150 -13.27 31.28 -15.47
C VAL A 150 -13.94 31.57 -14.12
N LEU A 151 -13.21 31.38 -13.02
CA LEU A 151 -13.65 31.60 -11.64
C LEU A 151 -13.04 32.89 -11.07
N HIS A 152 -13.66 34.05 -11.28
CA HIS A 152 -13.22 35.35 -10.74
C HIS A 152 -13.26 35.47 -9.21
N SER A 153 -12.44 36.35 -8.62
CA SER A 153 -12.33 36.65 -7.17
C SER A 153 -13.66 37.00 -6.48
N SER A 154 -14.61 37.58 -7.19
CA SER A 154 -15.95 37.96 -6.72
C SER A 154 -16.92 36.78 -6.58
N LEU A 155 -16.68 35.65 -7.25
CA LEU A 155 -17.37 34.37 -7.00
C LEU A 155 -17.04 33.79 -5.60
N LEU A 156 -15.98 34.29 -4.93
CA LEU A 156 -15.19 33.49 -3.98
C LEU A 156 -15.12 34.05 -2.56
N CYS A 157 -15.53 35.29 -2.32
CA CYS A 157 -15.82 35.76 -0.96
C CYS A 157 -17.15 35.21 -0.42
N SER A 158 -17.93 34.51 -1.26
CA SER A 158 -19.31 34.11 -0.99
C SER A 158 -19.68 32.73 -1.51
N THR A 159 -18.74 31.80 -1.74
CA THR A 159 -19.11 30.43 -2.11
C THR A 159 -19.82 29.76 -0.93
N ARG A 160 -21.15 29.89 -0.89
CA ARG A 160 -22.05 29.09 -0.04
C ARG A 160 -22.37 27.72 -0.67
N ARG A 161 -21.91 27.45 -1.90
CA ARG A 161 -22.43 26.39 -2.77
C ARG A 161 -21.31 25.58 -3.43
N LEU A 162 -21.55 24.28 -3.62
CA LEU A 162 -20.66 23.38 -4.34
C LEU A 162 -20.75 23.61 -5.87
N CYS A 163 -19.61 23.89 -6.50
CA CYS A 163 -19.52 24.00 -7.96
C CYS A 163 -18.79 22.78 -8.52
N HIS A 164 -19.40 22.09 -9.47
CA HIS A 164 -18.81 20.94 -10.14
C HIS A 164 -18.35 21.35 -11.54
N ILE A 165 -17.10 21.09 -11.89
CA ILE A 165 -16.55 21.40 -13.21
C ILE A 165 -16.32 20.07 -13.93
N HIS A 166 -17.09 19.86 -15.00
CA HIS A 166 -17.00 18.70 -15.88
C HIS A 166 -16.20 19.07 -17.13
N SER A 167 -15.21 18.25 -17.47
CA SER A 167 -14.44 18.44 -18.70
C SER A 167 -15.29 18.09 -19.92
N ILE A 168 -15.34 18.98 -20.90
CA ILE A 168 -15.94 18.72 -22.22
C ILE A 168 -14.87 18.71 -23.33
N PRO A 169 -15.12 18.02 -24.46
CA PRO A 169 -14.17 17.96 -25.56
C PRO A 169 -13.79 19.34 -26.10
N ALA A 170 -12.52 19.51 -26.45
CA ALA A 170 -12.03 20.71 -27.12
C ALA A 170 -12.87 20.99 -28.37
N GLY A 171 -13.47 22.19 -28.48
CA GLY A 171 -14.41 22.46 -29.57
C GLY A 171 -15.86 22.66 -29.15
N SER A 172 -16.26 22.07 -28.03
CA SER A 172 -17.65 22.04 -27.60
C SER A 172 -18.15 23.40 -27.11
N GLN A 173 -19.47 23.62 -27.22
CA GLN A 173 -20.14 24.76 -26.60
C GLN A 173 -20.12 24.63 -25.07
N TRP A 174 -19.90 25.75 -24.38
CA TRP A 174 -19.90 25.79 -22.91
C TRP A 174 -21.32 25.96 -22.38
N TYR A 175 -21.60 25.43 -21.20
CA TYR A 175 -22.87 25.62 -20.52
C TYR A 175 -22.75 25.31 -19.04
N PHE A 176 -23.78 25.67 -18.28
CA PHE A 176 -23.90 25.25 -16.89
C PHE A 176 -25.34 24.89 -16.57
N GLU A 177 -25.51 24.06 -15.55
CA GLU A 177 -26.81 23.60 -15.04
C GLU A 177 -26.89 23.94 -13.56
N VAL A 178 -28.09 24.35 -13.12
CA VAL A 178 -28.35 24.74 -11.74
C VAL A 178 -29.30 23.73 -11.13
N THR A 179 -28.87 23.07 -10.06
CA THR A 179 -29.72 22.15 -9.29
C THR A 179 -30.28 22.87 -8.08
N MET A 180 -31.60 22.83 -7.94
CA MET A 180 -32.33 23.40 -6.81
C MET A 180 -32.48 22.37 -5.66
N GLU A 181 -32.81 22.84 -4.45
CA GLU A 181 -33.00 21.99 -3.25
C GLU A 181 -34.12 20.95 -3.42
N ASP A 182 -35.13 21.22 -4.27
CA ASP A 182 -36.20 20.28 -4.60
C ASP A 182 -35.77 19.20 -5.62
N GLY A 183 -34.51 19.25 -6.07
CA GLY A 183 -33.94 18.34 -7.06
C GLY A 183 -34.22 18.73 -8.52
N SER A 184 -34.91 19.85 -8.78
CA SER A 184 -35.12 20.34 -10.14
C SER A 184 -33.82 20.87 -10.76
N ILE A 185 -33.61 20.55 -12.04
CA ILE A 185 -32.43 20.97 -12.80
C ILE A 185 -32.86 22.02 -13.82
N ILE A 186 -32.26 23.20 -13.73
CA ILE A 186 -32.47 24.31 -14.65
C ILE A 186 -31.25 24.40 -15.58
N PRO A 187 -31.35 23.92 -16.83
CA PRO A 187 -30.26 24.03 -17.79
C PRO A 187 -30.16 25.49 -18.28
N HIS A 188 -28.94 26.04 -18.28
CA HIS A 188 -28.68 27.36 -18.84
C HIS A 188 -28.36 27.29 -20.34
N LYS A 189 -28.43 28.42 -21.04
CA LYS A 189 -28.16 28.49 -22.49
C LYS A 189 -26.74 27.99 -22.80
N LYS A 190 -26.55 27.35 -23.95
CA LYS A 190 -25.22 27.02 -24.48
C LYS A 190 -24.55 28.27 -25.07
N TYR A 191 -23.26 28.43 -24.80
CA TYR A 191 -22.43 29.57 -25.21
C TYR A 191 -21.44 29.14 -26.28
N GLU A 192 -21.24 30.01 -27.28
CA GLU A 192 -20.23 29.83 -28.31
C GLU A 192 -18.84 30.19 -27.77
N LYS A 193 -17.77 29.70 -28.43
CA LYS A 193 -16.37 29.93 -28.00
C LYS A 193 -15.98 31.40 -27.85
N ASN A 194 -16.66 32.31 -28.54
CA ASN A 194 -16.35 33.74 -28.50
C ASN A 194 -17.13 34.49 -27.39
N ASP A 195 -18.11 33.84 -26.75
CA ASP A 195 -19.00 34.45 -25.75
C ASP A 195 -18.50 34.25 -24.30
N LYS A 196 -17.19 34.09 -24.12
CA LYS A 196 -16.60 33.76 -22.81
C LYS A 196 -16.96 34.76 -21.72
N GLU A 197 -16.82 36.05 -22.00
CA GLU A 197 -17.11 37.11 -21.03
C GLU A 197 -18.57 37.05 -20.58
N LYS A 198 -19.48 36.73 -21.50
CA LYS A 198 -20.90 36.57 -21.21
C LYS A 198 -21.16 35.32 -20.36
N PHE A 199 -20.57 34.18 -20.72
CA PHE A 199 -20.65 32.94 -19.94
C PHE A 199 -20.20 33.16 -18.50
N VAL A 200 -19.05 33.80 -18.30
CA VAL A 200 -18.49 34.08 -16.97
C VAL A 200 -19.40 35.00 -16.17
N LYS A 201 -19.95 36.04 -16.80
CA LYS A 201 -20.88 36.97 -16.16
C LYS A 201 -22.18 36.30 -15.71
N ASP A 202 -22.78 35.49 -16.58
CA ASP A 202 -24.05 34.80 -16.30
C ASP A 202 -23.84 33.71 -15.22
N LEU A 203 -22.68 33.03 -15.21
CA LEU A 203 -22.27 32.11 -14.15
C LEU A 203 -22.09 32.83 -12.81
N GLU A 204 -21.44 34.00 -12.83
CA GLU A 204 -21.21 34.82 -11.64
C GLU A 204 -22.51 35.30 -11.00
N GLU A 205 -23.47 35.77 -11.81
CA GLU A 205 -24.80 36.15 -11.34
C GLU A 205 -25.53 34.98 -10.66
N CYS A 206 -25.41 33.78 -11.22
CA CYS A 206 -26.01 32.58 -10.65
C CYS A 206 -25.39 32.18 -9.30
N VAL A 207 -24.07 32.10 -9.24
CA VAL A 207 -23.36 31.61 -8.03
C VAL A 207 -23.40 32.62 -6.90
N THR A 208 -23.35 33.92 -7.20
CA THR A 208 -23.43 35.01 -6.20
C THR A 208 -24.85 35.35 -5.76
N SER A 209 -25.87 34.76 -6.40
CA SER A 209 -27.27 34.98 -6.05
C SER A 209 -27.55 34.66 -4.56
N LYS A 210 -28.40 35.50 -3.94
CA LYS A 210 -28.86 35.29 -2.55
C LYS A 210 -29.91 34.18 -2.42
N ASP A 211 -30.29 33.54 -3.52
CA ASP A 211 -31.34 32.54 -3.57
C ASP A 211 -30.90 31.23 -2.93
N THR A 212 -31.30 31.00 -1.68
CA THR A 212 -30.91 29.79 -0.93
C THR A 212 -31.44 28.50 -1.53
N SER A 213 -32.38 28.54 -2.47
CA SER A 213 -32.91 27.34 -3.12
C SER A 213 -31.91 26.68 -4.08
N VAL A 214 -30.83 27.36 -4.49
CA VAL A 214 -29.79 26.77 -5.34
C VAL A 214 -28.84 25.93 -4.50
N GLN A 215 -28.89 24.61 -4.71
CA GLN A 215 -28.04 23.63 -4.03
C GLN A 215 -26.65 23.53 -4.68
N LYS A 216 -26.60 23.49 -6.01
CA LYS A 216 -25.38 23.10 -6.75
C LYS A 216 -25.36 23.68 -8.15
N VAL A 217 -24.15 23.98 -8.66
CA VAL A 217 -23.93 24.39 -10.05
C VAL A 217 -22.98 23.42 -10.76
N ASP A 218 -23.42 22.82 -11.86
CA ASP A 218 -22.59 21.98 -12.75
C ASP A 218 -22.14 22.81 -13.96
N ILE A 219 -20.83 23.00 -14.10
CA ILE A 219 -20.17 23.79 -15.12
C ILE A 219 -19.53 22.84 -16.12
N TYR A 220 -19.83 23.02 -17.41
CA TYR A 220 -19.28 22.21 -18.49
C TYR A 220 -18.29 23.05 -19.29
N TRP A 221 -17.00 22.77 -19.07
CA TRP A 221 -15.88 23.58 -19.57
C TRP A 221 -14.75 22.68 -20.08
N HIS A 222 -13.97 23.11 -21.07
CA HIS A 222 -12.84 22.32 -21.55
C HIS A 222 -11.67 22.42 -20.58
N VAL A 223 -11.26 21.31 -19.97
CA VAL A 223 -10.12 21.26 -19.04
C VAL A 223 -8.94 20.56 -19.72
N PRO A 224 -7.95 21.29 -20.25
CA PRO A 224 -6.87 20.70 -21.05
C PRO A 224 -6.12 19.57 -20.34
N LEU A 225 -5.99 19.67 -19.01
CA LEU A 225 -5.28 18.67 -18.22
C LEU A 225 -6.03 17.34 -18.07
N LEU A 226 -7.37 17.39 -18.05
CA LEU A 226 -8.21 16.20 -17.85
C LEU A 226 -8.52 15.50 -19.16
N GLY A 227 -8.32 16.17 -20.30
CA GLY A 227 -8.53 15.63 -21.64
C GLY A 227 -9.99 15.48 -22.05
N ASP A 228 -10.18 15.10 -23.31
CA ASP A 228 -11.49 14.94 -23.93
C ASP A 228 -12.16 13.61 -23.48
N ASN A 229 -13.45 13.65 -23.14
CA ASN A 229 -14.29 12.50 -22.73
C ASN A 229 -13.91 11.83 -21.39
N THR A 230 -13.74 12.63 -20.32
CA THR A 230 -13.36 12.09 -19.01
C THR A 230 -14.46 12.23 -17.97
N HIS A 231 -14.62 11.21 -17.13
CA HIS A 231 -15.58 11.19 -16.00
C HIS A 231 -14.98 11.82 -14.73
N VAL A 232 -13.97 12.68 -14.89
CA VAL A 232 -13.32 13.41 -13.79
C VAL A 232 -14.05 14.74 -13.60
N THR A 233 -14.47 15.00 -12.37
CA THR A 233 -15.14 16.25 -11.99
C THR A 233 -14.26 16.97 -10.97
N LEU A 234 -13.86 18.20 -11.25
CA LEU A 234 -13.25 19.06 -10.23
C LEU A 234 -14.38 19.69 -9.42
N VAL A 235 -14.32 19.58 -8.10
CA VAL A 235 -15.34 20.12 -7.22
C VAL A 235 -14.72 21.29 -6.48
N ASP A 236 -15.19 22.50 -6.78
CA ASP A 236 -14.81 23.67 -6.01
C ASP A 236 -15.68 23.74 -4.75
N SER A 237 -15.04 23.60 -3.59
CA SER A 237 -15.73 23.76 -2.31
C SER A 237 -15.59 25.20 -1.79
N PRO A 238 -16.54 25.65 -0.96
CA PRO A 238 -16.36 26.81 -0.10
C PRO A 238 -15.00 26.77 0.63
N GLY A 239 -14.41 27.95 0.84
CA GLY A 239 -13.22 28.09 1.69
C GLY A 239 -13.57 27.80 3.16
N ILE A 240 -12.66 27.18 3.90
CA ILE A 240 -12.86 26.86 5.32
C ILE A 240 -12.68 28.15 6.15
N GLY A 241 -13.71 29.02 6.14
CA GLY A 241 -13.81 30.27 6.90
C GLY A 241 -14.53 30.11 8.25
N ASP A 242 -14.92 31.18 8.93
CA ASP A 242 -15.44 31.20 10.31
C ASP A 242 -16.89 30.70 10.49
N ASN A 243 -17.56 30.28 9.42
CA ASN A 243 -18.96 29.82 9.47
C ASN A 243 -19.03 28.29 9.61
N GLN A 244 -19.60 27.80 10.72
CA GLN A 244 -19.70 26.38 11.07
C GLN A 244 -20.60 25.56 10.11
N GLU A 245 -21.64 26.16 9.54
CA GLU A 245 -22.61 25.47 8.66
C GLU A 245 -22.00 24.97 7.34
N LEU A 246 -21.09 25.75 6.72
CA LEU A 246 -20.43 25.38 5.45
C LEU A 246 -19.43 24.22 5.60
N SER A 247 -19.03 23.92 6.83
CA SER A 247 -18.18 22.75 7.11
C SER A 247 -18.97 21.45 6.99
N GLU A 248 -20.28 21.44 7.27
CA GLU A 248 -21.09 20.21 7.24
C GLU A 248 -21.40 19.74 5.82
N GLU A 249 -21.63 20.64 4.86
CA GLU A 249 -21.88 20.29 3.46
C GLU A 249 -20.66 19.64 2.81
N LEU A 250 -19.46 20.20 3.02
CA LEU A 250 -18.20 19.59 2.61
C LEU A 250 -18.02 18.22 3.27
N LEU A 251 -18.26 18.13 4.58
CA LEU A 251 -18.16 16.87 5.33
C LEU A 251 -19.12 15.79 4.81
N ASN A 252 -20.32 16.16 4.40
CA ASN A 252 -21.30 15.23 3.81
C ASN A 252 -20.92 14.81 2.38
N TYR A 253 -20.19 15.65 1.64
CA TYR A 253 -19.74 15.34 0.29
C TYR A 253 -18.48 14.47 0.26
N LEU A 254 -17.55 14.72 1.19
CA LEU A 254 -16.23 14.08 1.22
C LEU A 254 -16.24 12.54 1.17
N PRO A 255 -17.16 11.80 1.81
CA PRO A 255 -17.22 10.33 1.72
C PRO A 255 -17.33 9.81 0.28
N ASN A 256 -17.97 10.59 -0.59
CA ASN A 256 -18.16 10.26 -2.01
C ASN A 256 -17.02 10.79 -2.89
N ALA A 257 -16.10 11.58 -2.35
CA ALA A 257 -14.94 12.07 -3.08
C ALA A 257 -13.95 10.94 -3.44
N SER A 258 -13.28 11.08 -4.57
CA SER A 258 -12.17 10.21 -4.96
C SER A 258 -10.83 10.75 -4.46
N ALA A 259 -10.62 12.06 -4.54
CA ALA A 259 -9.39 12.72 -4.10
C ALA A 259 -9.69 14.08 -3.46
N LEU A 260 -8.77 14.55 -2.62
CA LEU A 260 -8.81 15.86 -1.98
C LEU A 260 -7.56 16.66 -2.31
N ILE A 261 -7.71 17.91 -2.74
CA ILE A 261 -6.64 18.89 -2.87
C ILE A 261 -6.88 19.97 -1.82
N PHE A 262 -5.94 20.14 -0.91
CA PHE A 262 -6.01 21.11 0.18
C PHE A 262 -5.01 22.25 -0.06
N VAL A 263 -5.50 23.46 -0.30
CA VAL A 263 -4.68 24.64 -0.59
C VAL A 263 -4.40 25.42 0.70
N ILE A 264 -3.12 25.56 1.03
CA ILE A 264 -2.59 26.21 2.23
C ILE A 264 -1.94 27.53 1.85
N ASN A 265 -2.20 28.59 2.63
CA ASN A 265 -1.52 29.86 2.47
C ASN A 265 -0.17 29.87 3.23
N SER A 266 0.95 29.76 2.51
CA SER A 266 2.27 29.70 3.13
C SER A 266 2.79 31.06 3.61
N SER A 267 2.24 32.19 3.13
CA SER A 267 2.70 33.54 3.50
C SER A 267 2.44 33.90 4.97
N ASN A 268 1.57 33.17 5.66
CA ASN A 268 1.15 33.46 7.04
C ASN A 268 2.00 32.74 8.10
N CYS A 269 3.31 32.54 7.88
CA CYS A 269 4.24 31.87 8.81
C CYS A 269 3.69 30.54 9.38
N GLY A 270 3.27 29.63 8.48
CA GLY A 270 2.80 28.29 8.84
C GLY A 270 1.36 28.26 9.41
N GLY A 271 0.51 29.23 9.07
CA GLY A 271 -0.87 29.38 9.56
C GLY A 271 -1.87 28.29 9.15
N VAL A 272 -1.47 27.01 9.16
CA VAL A 272 -2.41 25.89 9.06
C VAL A 272 -3.41 25.98 10.21
N GLN A 273 -4.69 26.16 9.91
CA GLN A 273 -5.78 26.07 10.90
C GLN A 273 -5.97 24.61 11.36
N GLY A 274 -5.03 24.10 12.15
CA GLY A 274 -4.95 22.69 12.59
C GLY A 274 -6.25 22.15 13.19
N ASP A 275 -6.97 22.97 13.95
CA ASP A 275 -8.26 22.60 14.55
C ASP A 275 -9.34 22.28 13.50
N LYS A 276 -9.34 22.94 12.33
CA LYS A 276 -10.35 22.74 11.28
C LYS A 276 -9.99 21.53 10.39
N LEU A 277 -8.72 21.36 10.06
CA LEU A 277 -8.20 20.15 9.41
C LEU A 277 -8.47 18.91 10.27
N GLY A 278 -8.19 18.98 11.58
CA GLY A 278 -8.51 17.91 12.53
C GLY A 278 -10.00 17.54 12.54
N LYS A 279 -10.91 18.52 12.49
CA LYS A 279 -12.36 18.27 12.38
C LYS A 279 -12.74 17.54 11.09
N ILE A 280 -12.19 17.93 9.95
CA ILE A 280 -12.47 17.28 8.66
C ILE A 280 -12.06 15.81 8.69
N PHE A 281 -10.82 15.54 9.08
CA PHE A 281 -10.29 14.18 9.06
C PHE A 281 -10.85 13.30 10.20
N SER A 282 -11.18 13.86 11.36
CA SER A 282 -11.88 13.11 12.42
C SER A 282 -13.27 12.65 12.00
N ARG A 283 -14.03 13.49 11.28
CA ARG A 283 -15.34 13.12 10.76
C ARG A 283 -15.24 12.05 9.68
N LEU A 284 -14.33 12.23 8.71
CA LEU A 284 -14.04 11.21 7.70
C LEU A 284 -13.71 9.86 8.35
N ASN A 285 -12.90 9.87 9.40
CA ASN A 285 -12.54 8.66 10.14
C ASN A 285 -13.70 8.04 10.93
N SER A 286 -14.67 8.83 11.39
CA SER A 286 -15.88 8.27 12.02
C SER A 286 -16.76 7.54 11.01
N GLU A 287 -16.88 8.07 9.80
CA GLU A 287 -17.73 7.49 8.74
C GLU A 287 -17.08 6.29 8.05
N ILE A 288 -15.75 6.25 7.95
CA ILE A 288 -14.97 5.06 7.58
C ILE A 288 -15.21 3.90 8.58
N LYS A 289 -15.45 4.22 9.86
CA LYS A 289 -15.65 3.23 10.93
C LYS A 289 -17.09 2.70 11.00
N ASP A 290 -18.09 3.46 10.57
CA ASP A 290 -19.51 3.09 10.64
C ASP A 290 -20.01 2.18 9.49
N LYS A 291 -19.18 1.22 9.06
CA LYS A 291 -19.49 0.13 8.08
C LYS A 291 -19.49 0.51 6.59
N ASN A 292 -19.19 1.75 6.20
CA ASN A 292 -19.00 2.11 4.79
C ASN A 292 -17.54 1.89 4.36
N LEU A 293 -17.22 0.64 4.02
CA LEU A 293 -15.92 0.15 3.54
C LEU A 293 -15.33 0.92 2.33
N PHE A 294 -16.14 1.76 1.67
CA PHE A 294 -15.83 2.43 0.39
C PHE A 294 -15.85 3.98 0.46
N SER A 295 -15.83 4.55 1.67
CA SER A 295 -15.69 6.00 1.93
C SER A 295 -14.29 6.52 1.55
N PHE A 296 -14.11 7.83 1.38
CA PHE A 296 -12.85 8.47 0.96
C PHE A 296 -11.57 7.92 1.65
N ASP A 297 -10.49 7.73 0.87
CA ASP A 297 -9.19 7.35 1.41
C ASP A 297 -8.35 8.58 1.76
N PRO A 298 -7.95 8.79 3.03
CA PRO A 298 -7.12 9.92 3.40
C PRO A 298 -5.81 10.01 2.61
N THR A 299 -5.21 8.88 2.21
CA THR A 299 -3.97 8.87 1.41
C THR A 299 -4.13 9.52 0.02
N CYS A 300 -5.36 9.69 -0.45
CA CYS A 300 -5.70 10.40 -1.67
C CYS A 300 -5.90 11.90 -1.39
N THR A 301 -5.00 12.50 -0.59
CA THR A 301 -4.97 13.94 -0.31
C THR A 301 -3.65 14.55 -0.79
N MET A 302 -3.74 15.68 -1.48
CA MET A 302 -2.62 16.50 -1.92
C MET A 302 -2.66 17.87 -1.24
N PHE A 303 -1.54 18.34 -0.71
CA PHE A 303 -1.40 19.63 -0.04
C PHE A 303 -0.62 20.60 -0.93
N ILE A 304 -1.25 21.71 -1.31
CA ILE A 304 -0.63 22.77 -2.11
C ILE A 304 -0.25 23.92 -1.18
N LEU A 305 1.05 24.11 -0.97
CA LEU A 305 1.62 25.21 -0.19
C LEU A 305 1.78 26.41 -1.13
N ASN A 306 0.71 27.19 -1.27
CA ASN A 306 0.61 28.29 -2.22
C ASN A 306 1.19 29.60 -1.65
N LYS A 307 1.50 30.53 -2.55
CA LYS A 307 2.18 31.81 -2.26
C LYS A 307 3.61 31.65 -1.74
N TRP A 308 4.30 30.63 -2.25
CA TRP A 308 5.69 30.35 -1.86
C TRP A 308 6.66 31.45 -2.34
N ASP A 309 6.29 32.19 -3.39
CA ASP A 309 7.00 33.39 -3.88
C ASP A 309 7.24 34.42 -2.77
N ALA A 310 6.26 34.65 -1.90
CA ALA A 310 6.37 35.59 -0.79
C ALA A 310 7.41 35.18 0.26
N ILE A 311 7.72 33.87 0.35
CA ILE A 311 8.76 33.34 1.25
C ILE A 311 10.12 33.50 0.60
N GLU A 312 10.22 33.19 -0.69
CA GLU A 312 11.47 33.29 -1.46
C GLU A 312 11.97 34.74 -1.54
N GLN A 313 11.06 35.71 -1.68
CA GLN A 313 11.39 37.13 -1.63
C GLN A 313 11.98 37.59 -0.29
N ARG A 314 11.79 36.82 0.79
CA ARG A 314 12.32 37.11 2.13
C ARG A 314 13.56 36.28 2.48
N ARG A 315 14.03 35.42 1.57
CA ARG A 315 15.17 34.51 1.78
C ARG A 315 16.45 35.26 2.15
N ASP A 316 16.69 36.42 1.54
CA ASP A 316 17.88 37.24 1.79
C ASP A 316 17.84 37.96 3.14
N VAL A 317 16.66 38.08 3.76
CA VAL A 317 16.43 38.78 5.02
C VAL A 317 16.44 37.82 6.21
N GLU A 318 15.95 36.58 6.05
CA GLU A 318 15.93 35.56 7.10
C GLU A 318 16.45 34.22 6.56
N GLN A 319 17.72 33.90 6.84
CA GLN A 319 18.31 32.61 6.46
C GLN A 319 17.55 31.44 7.09
N GLY A 320 17.29 30.40 6.29
CA GLY A 320 16.57 29.20 6.72
C GLY A 320 15.04 29.36 6.83
N LEU A 321 14.46 30.50 6.42
CA LEU A 321 13.02 30.75 6.51
C LEU A 321 12.18 29.69 5.78
N GLU A 322 12.60 29.24 4.61
CA GLU A 322 11.89 28.21 3.85
C GLU A 322 11.79 26.87 4.59
N GLU A 323 12.90 26.43 5.17
CA GLU A 323 12.98 25.17 5.92
C GLU A 323 12.16 25.28 7.21
N LYS A 324 12.19 26.44 7.86
CA LYS A 324 11.38 26.77 9.03
C LYS A 324 9.87 26.76 8.72
N VAL A 325 9.43 27.37 7.61
CA VAL A 325 8.01 27.37 7.22
C VAL A 325 7.56 25.97 6.79
N TRP A 326 8.41 25.24 6.05
CA TRP A 326 8.15 23.86 5.66
C TRP A 326 7.97 22.95 6.88
N ASN A 327 8.95 22.94 7.78
CA ASN A 327 8.92 22.10 8.98
C ASN A 327 7.78 22.47 9.93
N ASN A 328 7.48 23.76 10.12
CA ASN A 328 6.32 24.18 10.92
C ASN A 328 4.99 23.71 10.32
N THR A 329 4.85 23.81 8.98
CA THR A 329 3.66 23.31 8.28
C THR A 329 3.56 21.79 8.43
N LEU A 330 4.67 21.08 8.24
CA LEU A 330 4.76 19.63 8.40
C LEU A 330 4.42 19.20 9.83
N ASP A 331 4.93 19.90 10.85
CA ASP A 331 4.62 19.64 12.26
C ASP A 331 3.12 19.79 12.53
N LYS A 332 2.49 20.87 12.06
CA LYS A 332 1.04 21.10 12.25
C LYS A 332 0.17 20.08 11.52
N LEU A 333 0.61 19.65 10.34
CA LEU A 333 -0.07 18.59 9.60
C LEU A 333 0.12 17.24 10.31
N THR A 334 1.35 16.92 10.74
CA THR A 334 1.66 15.65 11.44
C THR A 334 1.05 15.55 12.83
N GLU A 335 0.80 16.67 13.51
CA GLU A 335 0.07 16.73 14.79
C GLU A 335 -1.37 16.21 14.66
N ASN A 336 -1.99 16.41 13.49
CA ASN A 336 -3.39 16.05 13.24
C ASN A 336 -3.56 14.87 12.27
N LEU A 337 -2.51 14.56 11.50
CA LEU A 337 -2.54 13.62 10.39
C LEU A 337 -1.32 12.68 10.42
N THR A 338 -1.51 11.39 10.14
CA THR A 338 -0.44 10.38 10.12
C THR A 338 -0.75 9.33 9.04
N GLY A 339 0.26 8.57 8.62
CA GLY A 339 0.11 7.61 7.51
C GLY A 339 0.22 8.22 6.10
N PHE A 340 0.68 9.47 6.01
CA PHE A 340 1.05 10.14 4.78
C PHE A 340 2.54 10.00 4.50
N SER A 341 2.90 9.84 3.23
CA SER A 341 4.26 10.10 2.75
C SER A 341 4.33 11.60 2.42
N TRP A 342 4.78 12.40 3.38
CA TRP A 342 4.75 13.86 3.29
C TRP A 342 5.55 14.43 2.12
N GLU A 343 6.64 13.75 1.73
CA GLU A 343 7.46 14.08 0.57
C GLU A 343 6.72 13.96 -0.75
N THR A 344 5.68 13.12 -0.82
CA THR A 344 4.91 12.84 -2.04
C THR A 344 3.52 13.48 -2.05
N CYS A 345 3.10 14.13 -0.96
CA CYS A 345 1.80 14.79 -0.89
C CYS A 345 1.86 16.31 -0.68
N MET A 346 3.01 16.90 -0.35
CA MET A 346 3.17 18.35 -0.16
C MET A 346 3.91 19.01 -1.31
N TYR A 347 3.34 20.08 -1.87
CA TYR A 347 3.87 20.76 -3.06
C TYR A 347 4.00 22.26 -2.84
N LYS A 348 5.24 22.78 -2.91
CA LYS A 348 5.51 24.23 -2.92
C LYS A 348 5.00 24.84 -4.21
N MET A 349 4.26 25.94 -4.13
CA MET A 349 3.64 26.57 -5.30
C MET A 349 3.55 28.09 -5.19
N SER A 350 3.71 28.76 -6.33
CA SER A 350 3.28 30.14 -6.56
C SER A 350 2.34 30.15 -7.76
N THR A 351 1.05 30.36 -7.49
CA THR A 351 0.05 30.44 -8.57
C THR A 351 0.32 31.61 -9.49
N GLN A 352 0.79 32.71 -8.92
CA GLN A 352 1.11 33.90 -9.70
C GLN A 352 2.27 33.63 -10.64
N ASP A 353 3.36 33.03 -10.16
CA ASP A 353 4.50 32.69 -11.01
C ASP A 353 4.10 31.70 -12.09
N ALA A 354 3.34 30.66 -11.75
CA ALA A 354 2.89 29.67 -12.73
C ALA A 354 2.05 30.31 -13.86
N ILE A 355 1.19 31.30 -13.52
CA ILE A 355 0.43 32.08 -14.52
C ILE A 355 1.38 32.93 -15.37
N THR A 356 2.33 33.63 -14.75
CA THR A 356 3.30 34.48 -15.46
C THR A 356 4.17 33.67 -16.43
N TYR A 357 4.75 32.56 -15.98
CA TYR A 357 5.55 31.66 -16.82
C TYR A 357 4.74 31.13 -17.99
N ARG A 358 3.47 30.76 -17.74
CA ARG A 358 2.57 30.29 -18.80
C ARG A 358 2.24 31.38 -19.82
N GLY A 359 2.07 32.64 -19.38
CA GLY A 359 1.93 33.79 -20.27
C GLY A 359 3.12 33.96 -21.23
N CYS A 360 4.30 33.50 -20.82
CA CYS A 360 5.52 33.47 -21.63
C CYS A 360 5.71 32.14 -22.42
N GLY A 361 4.73 31.22 -22.38
CA GLY A 361 4.84 29.90 -23.01
C GLY A 361 5.90 29.01 -22.35
N MET A 362 5.96 29.03 -21.02
CA MET A 362 6.84 28.21 -20.19
C MET A 362 6.08 27.54 -19.04
N VAL A 363 6.66 26.47 -18.50
CA VAL A 363 6.20 25.79 -17.30
C VAL A 363 7.35 25.77 -16.29
N ASN A 364 7.17 26.40 -15.13
CA ASN A 364 8.19 26.34 -14.09
C ASN A 364 8.24 24.95 -13.41
N ASP A 365 9.37 24.62 -12.79
CA ASP A 365 9.60 23.29 -12.22
C ASP A 365 8.64 22.96 -11.08
N LYS A 366 8.27 23.95 -10.25
CA LYS A 366 7.29 23.76 -9.16
C LYS A 366 5.92 23.34 -9.70
N TYR A 367 5.43 24.01 -10.74
CA TYR A 367 4.16 23.70 -11.36
C TYR A 367 4.22 22.36 -12.09
N ARG A 368 5.32 22.05 -12.79
CA ARG A 368 5.55 20.73 -13.42
C ARG A 368 5.55 19.59 -12.41
N PHE A 369 6.21 19.77 -11.27
CA PHE A 369 6.25 18.79 -10.19
C PHE A 369 4.85 18.58 -9.58
N MET A 370 4.11 19.67 -9.36
CA MET A 370 2.71 19.63 -8.91
C MET A 370 1.81 18.89 -9.89
N LEU A 371 1.91 19.17 -11.19
CA LEU A 371 1.15 18.47 -12.24
C LEU A 371 1.43 16.95 -12.27
N THR A 372 2.69 16.56 -12.02
CA THR A 372 3.08 15.16 -11.86
C THR A 372 2.41 14.53 -10.63
N GLY A 373 2.36 15.26 -9.52
CA GLY A 373 1.63 14.88 -8.32
C GLY A 373 0.13 14.72 -8.54
N LEU A 374 -0.51 15.64 -9.26
CA LEU A 374 -1.93 15.57 -9.59
C LEU A 374 -2.25 14.34 -10.45
N LYS A 375 -1.39 14.00 -11.42
CA LYS A 375 -1.47 12.75 -12.19
C LYS A 375 -1.42 11.52 -11.26
N GLN A 376 -0.47 11.51 -10.32
CA GLN A 376 -0.33 10.42 -9.34
C GLN A 376 -1.55 10.33 -8.41
N LEU A 377 -2.13 11.47 -8.00
CA LEU A 377 -3.33 11.55 -7.18
C LEU A 377 -4.54 10.94 -7.89
N VAL A 378 -4.75 11.27 -9.16
CA VAL A 378 -5.83 10.69 -10.00
C VAL A 378 -5.62 9.18 -10.16
N ALA A 379 -4.41 8.73 -10.48
CA ALA A 379 -4.11 7.32 -10.60
C ALA A 379 -4.33 6.56 -9.27
N SER A 380 -3.89 7.14 -8.16
CA SER A 380 -3.95 6.54 -6.83
C SER A 380 -5.38 6.44 -6.31
N SER A 381 -6.16 7.51 -6.40
CA SER A 381 -7.57 7.53 -5.95
C SER A 381 -8.42 6.48 -6.64
N MET A 382 -8.23 6.30 -7.95
CA MET A 382 -8.95 5.30 -8.72
C MET A 382 -8.46 3.87 -8.40
N SER A 383 -7.14 3.68 -8.27
CA SER A 383 -6.54 2.40 -7.89
C SER A 383 -6.98 1.94 -6.50
N VAL A 384 -7.03 2.84 -5.52
CA VAL A 384 -7.44 2.54 -4.15
C VAL A 384 -8.89 2.05 -4.09
N ASN A 385 -9.81 2.72 -4.79
CA ASN A 385 -11.20 2.27 -4.86
C ASN A 385 -11.30 0.88 -5.50
N CYS A 386 -10.63 0.65 -6.64
CA CYS A 386 -10.60 -0.67 -7.28
C CYS A 386 -10.04 -1.75 -6.35
N LYS A 387 -8.92 -1.48 -5.67
CA LYS A 387 -8.30 -2.38 -4.69
C LYS A 387 -9.25 -2.77 -3.56
N ARG A 388 -10.06 -1.84 -3.05
CA ARG A 388 -11.03 -2.12 -1.99
C ARG A 388 -12.16 -3.02 -2.47
N HIS A 389 -12.71 -2.76 -3.65
CA HIS A 389 -13.74 -3.61 -4.24
C HIS A 389 -13.21 -5.00 -4.58
N CYS A 390 -12.02 -5.09 -5.17
CA CYS A 390 -11.34 -6.36 -5.42
C CYS A 390 -11.09 -7.13 -4.14
N ARG A 391 -10.53 -6.50 -3.10
CA ARG A 391 -10.35 -7.14 -1.78
C ARG A 391 -11.68 -7.68 -1.25
N TRP A 392 -12.72 -6.86 -1.24
CA TRP A 392 -14.03 -7.28 -0.73
C TRP A 392 -14.62 -8.45 -1.53
N LEU A 393 -14.50 -8.43 -2.85
CA LEU A 393 -14.89 -9.56 -3.71
C LEU A 393 -14.06 -10.80 -3.40
N THR A 394 -12.74 -10.66 -3.21
CA THR A 394 -11.87 -11.76 -2.82
C THR A 394 -12.40 -12.36 -1.53
N ASP A 395 -12.44 -11.59 -0.44
CA ASP A 395 -12.83 -12.05 0.89
C ASP A 395 -14.18 -12.82 0.87
N LEU A 396 -15.16 -12.32 0.13
CA LEU A 396 -16.47 -12.98 -0.01
C LEU A 396 -16.40 -14.27 -0.83
N ILE A 397 -15.69 -14.28 -1.95
CA ILE A 397 -15.52 -15.47 -2.80
C ILE A 397 -14.73 -16.55 -2.05
N GLU A 398 -13.74 -16.17 -1.26
CA GLU A 398 -12.99 -17.07 -0.38
C GLU A 398 -13.90 -17.73 0.64
N GLU A 399 -14.75 -16.95 1.30
CA GLU A 399 -15.68 -17.46 2.31
C GLU A 399 -16.70 -18.43 1.70
N ILE A 400 -17.19 -18.12 0.49
CA ILE A 400 -18.01 -19.05 -0.30
C ILE A 400 -17.22 -20.34 -0.60
N GLN A 401 -15.99 -20.21 -1.09
CA GLN A 401 -15.15 -21.35 -1.46
C GLN A 401 -14.90 -22.29 -0.28
N LYS A 402 -14.58 -21.73 0.90
CA LYS A 402 -14.40 -22.48 2.14
C LYS A 402 -15.68 -23.24 2.50
N GLY A 403 -16.83 -22.57 2.49
CA GLY A 403 -18.12 -23.19 2.78
C GLY A 403 -18.41 -24.39 1.86
N LEU A 404 -18.16 -24.25 0.56
CA LEU A 404 -18.32 -25.33 -0.42
C LEU A 404 -17.32 -26.47 -0.22
N THR A 405 -16.06 -26.14 0.06
CA THR A 405 -14.98 -27.14 0.24
C THR A 405 -15.23 -28.00 1.48
N ILE A 406 -15.64 -27.38 2.59
CA ILE A 406 -16.03 -28.08 3.83
C ILE A 406 -17.18 -29.07 3.56
N ARG A 407 -18.18 -28.68 2.74
CA ARG A 407 -19.27 -29.59 2.37
C ARG A 407 -18.81 -30.74 1.48
N LEU A 408 -17.94 -30.48 0.50
CA LEU A 408 -17.41 -31.53 -0.37
C LEU A 408 -16.48 -32.51 0.38
N ALA A 409 -15.81 -32.07 1.45
CA ALA A 409 -15.00 -32.93 2.30
C ALA A 409 -15.81 -34.00 3.05
N ASP A 410 -17.07 -33.71 3.38
CA ASP A 410 -18.01 -34.67 3.98
C ASP A 410 -18.22 -35.89 3.07
N ALA A 411 -18.31 -35.66 1.75
CA ALA A 411 -18.51 -36.73 0.75
C ALA A 411 -17.34 -37.73 0.64
N LYS A 412 -16.14 -37.38 1.13
CA LYS A 412 -14.91 -38.18 0.99
C LYS A 412 -14.64 -39.11 2.18
N SER A 413 -15.40 -39.01 3.27
CA SER A 413 -15.08 -39.66 4.55
C SER A 413 -16.16 -40.68 4.97
N LYS A 414 -15.79 -41.66 5.81
CA LYS A 414 -16.75 -42.61 6.37
C LYS A 414 -17.63 -41.91 7.42
N TYR A 415 -18.88 -42.37 7.52
CA TYR A 415 -19.91 -41.78 8.36
C TYR A 415 -19.52 -41.66 9.85
N GLU A 416 -18.96 -42.72 10.44
CA GLU A 416 -18.58 -42.75 11.86
C GLU A 416 -17.41 -41.79 12.19
N ASP A 417 -16.52 -41.59 11.22
CA ASP A 417 -15.41 -40.65 11.33
C ASP A 417 -15.90 -39.20 11.30
N ASN A 418 -16.94 -38.91 10.51
CA ASN A 418 -17.53 -37.57 10.39
C ASN A 418 -18.27 -37.13 11.67
N ASP A 419 -19.05 -38.00 12.32
CA ASP A 419 -19.76 -37.62 13.55
C ASP A 419 -18.79 -37.28 14.70
N LYS A 420 -17.71 -38.07 14.84
CA LYS A 420 -16.64 -37.81 15.82
C LYS A 420 -15.93 -36.49 15.50
N LYS A 421 -15.61 -36.25 14.23
CA LYS A 421 -14.98 -35.02 13.74
C LYS A 421 -15.83 -33.78 14.01
N TYR A 422 -17.14 -33.84 13.76
CA TYR A 422 -18.05 -32.72 14.01
C TYR A 422 -18.18 -32.42 15.50
N LYS A 423 -18.25 -33.45 16.35
CA LYS A 423 -18.24 -33.27 17.81
C LYS A 423 -16.95 -32.62 18.32
N ASP A 424 -15.79 -33.06 17.83
CA ASP A 424 -14.49 -32.45 18.14
C ASP A 424 -14.42 -30.99 17.65
N ALA A 425 -14.89 -30.71 16.43
CA ALA A 425 -14.94 -29.36 15.89
C ALA A 425 -15.83 -28.43 16.74
N LEU A 426 -17.05 -28.86 17.11
CA LEU A 426 -17.95 -28.08 17.96
C LEU A 426 -17.35 -27.84 19.36
N LEU A 427 -16.65 -28.82 19.93
CA LEU A 427 -15.95 -28.67 21.20
C LEU A 427 -14.84 -27.60 21.09
N ARG A 428 -14.01 -27.67 20.05
CA ARG A 428 -12.95 -26.69 19.80
C ARG A 428 -13.49 -25.29 19.52
N LEU A 429 -14.62 -25.16 18.81
CA LEU A 429 -15.29 -23.87 18.59
C LEU A 429 -15.81 -23.28 19.90
N SER A 430 -16.39 -24.11 20.77
CA SER A 430 -16.82 -23.67 22.10
C SER A 430 -15.64 -23.19 22.96
N GLN A 431 -14.50 -23.88 22.91
CA GLN A 431 -13.27 -23.45 23.58
C GLN A 431 -12.75 -22.14 23.00
N LEU A 432 -12.73 -22.02 21.67
CA LEU A 432 -12.30 -20.79 20.99
C LEU A 432 -13.18 -19.60 21.37
N ARG A 433 -14.48 -19.81 21.56
CA ARG A 433 -15.41 -18.77 22.03
C ARG A 433 -15.03 -18.27 23.44
N GLN A 434 -14.71 -19.20 24.34
CA GLN A 434 -14.21 -18.85 25.68
C GLN A 434 -12.87 -18.11 25.62
N ASP A 435 -11.98 -18.52 24.71
CA ASP A 435 -10.69 -17.86 24.50
C ASP A 435 -10.88 -16.41 24.01
N VAL A 436 -11.86 -16.15 23.13
CA VAL A 436 -12.21 -14.80 22.68
C VAL A 436 -12.68 -13.93 23.85
N ASP A 437 -13.58 -14.44 24.69
CA ASP A 437 -14.09 -13.72 25.86
C ASP A 437 -12.97 -13.43 26.87
N SER A 438 -12.10 -14.41 27.12
CA SER A 438 -10.92 -14.25 27.99
C SER A 438 -9.94 -13.20 27.47
N ILE A 439 -9.63 -13.24 26.17
CA ILE A 439 -8.75 -12.27 25.52
C ILE A 439 -9.34 -10.86 25.58
N ARG A 440 -10.66 -10.73 25.39
CA ARG A 440 -11.35 -9.45 25.52
C ARG A 440 -11.16 -8.86 26.91
N VAL A 441 -11.42 -9.63 27.97
CA VAL A 441 -11.26 -9.18 29.35
C VAL A 441 -9.81 -8.76 29.65
N ASP A 442 -8.81 -9.55 29.24
CA ASP A 442 -7.40 -9.18 29.43
C ASP A 442 -7.01 -7.89 28.70
N LEU A 443 -7.47 -7.71 27.47
CA LEU A 443 -7.22 -6.49 26.71
C LEU A 443 -7.92 -5.27 27.35
N GLU A 444 -9.12 -5.42 27.91
CA GLU A 444 -9.84 -4.35 28.60
C GLU A 444 -9.09 -3.94 29.87
N LEU A 445 -8.56 -4.91 30.62
CA LEU A 445 -7.74 -4.67 31.81
C LEU A 445 -6.44 -3.94 31.46
N LYS A 446 -5.69 -4.43 30.46
CA LYS A 446 -4.45 -3.78 29.99
C LYS A 446 -4.68 -2.36 29.51
N CYS A 447 -5.77 -2.11 28.78
CA CYS A 447 -6.14 -0.76 28.37
C CYS A 447 -6.36 0.14 29.59
N SER A 448 -7.08 -0.35 30.60
CA SER A 448 -7.31 0.40 31.85
C SER A 448 -6.01 0.67 32.62
N GLU A 449 -5.12 -0.31 32.72
CA GLU A 449 -3.81 -0.15 33.36
C GLU A 449 -2.95 0.90 32.66
N LYS A 450 -2.88 0.86 31.33
CA LYS A 450 -2.16 1.88 30.55
C LYS A 450 -2.78 3.27 30.70
N CYS A 451 -4.10 3.36 30.80
CA CYS A 451 -4.76 4.64 31.10
C CYS A 451 -4.34 5.21 32.46
N LYS A 452 -4.24 4.35 33.48
CA LYS A 452 -3.74 4.74 34.81
C LYS A 452 -2.27 5.15 34.79
N GLU A 453 -1.43 4.44 34.03
CA GLU A 453 -0.01 4.77 33.87
C GLU A 453 0.17 6.15 33.21
N MET A 454 -0.58 6.43 32.14
CA MET A 454 -0.57 7.73 31.45
C MET A 454 -1.02 8.85 32.40
N ALA A 455 -2.12 8.65 33.10
CA ALA A 455 -2.63 9.63 34.07
C ALA A 455 -1.64 9.90 35.21
N ALA A 456 -0.94 8.86 35.70
CA ALA A 456 0.09 9.01 36.72
C ALA A 456 1.28 9.84 36.20
N LYS A 457 1.76 9.56 34.98
CA LYS A 457 2.85 10.33 34.36
C LYS A 457 2.48 11.80 34.15
N MET A 458 1.27 12.08 33.67
CA MET A 458 0.77 13.45 33.50
C MET A 458 0.66 14.18 34.85
N HIS A 459 0.14 13.49 35.86
CA HIS A 459 0.07 14.02 37.21
C HIS A 459 1.46 14.36 37.76
N ASP A 460 2.41 13.42 37.68
CA ASP A 460 3.74 13.55 38.25
C ASP A 460 4.55 14.66 37.55
N HIS A 461 4.35 14.84 36.23
CA HIS A 461 4.94 15.94 35.46
C HIS A 461 4.42 17.31 35.93
N ILE A 462 3.10 17.48 36.01
CA ILE A 462 2.46 18.73 36.44
C ILE A 462 2.78 19.06 37.90
N HIS A 463 3.00 18.04 38.73
CA HIS A 463 3.38 18.21 40.14
C HIS A 463 4.89 18.31 40.36
N SER A 464 5.71 18.27 39.31
CA SER A 464 7.16 18.42 39.44
C SER A 464 7.52 19.84 39.86
N VAL A 465 8.56 19.97 40.67
CA VAL A 465 9.01 21.25 41.24
C VAL A 465 9.37 22.24 40.13
N ASP A 466 10.02 21.76 39.07
CA ASP A 466 10.46 22.58 37.94
C ASP A 466 9.27 23.13 37.13
N VAL A 467 8.27 22.28 36.85
CA VAL A 467 7.07 22.69 36.10
C VAL A 467 6.24 23.67 36.93
N GLN A 468 6.07 23.44 38.24
CA GLN A 468 5.36 24.38 39.10
C GLN A 468 6.05 25.76 39.16
N ALA A 469 7.38 25.79 39.21
CA ALA A 469 8.14 27.03 39.17
C ALA A 469 7.99 27.76 37.81
N GLN A 470 7.99 27.03 36.70
CA GLN A 470 7.76 27.58 35.36
C GLN A 470 6.34 28.13 35.19
N LEU A 471 5.33 27.39 35.63
CA LEU A 471 3.93 27.84 35.60
C LEU A 471 3.77 29.12 36.43
N LYS A 472 4.33 29.16 37.64
CA LYS A 472 4.30 30.35 38.51
C LYS A 472 4.91 31.59 37.85
N GLY A 473 6.04 31.42 37.17
CA GLY A 473 6.74 32.51 36.47
C GLY A 473 5.97 33.10 35.29
N ARG A 474 5.03 32.35 34.70
CA ARG A 474 4.27 32.76 33.49
C ARG A 474 2.91 33.40 33.80
N ILE A 475 2.47 33.40 35.06
CA ILE A 475 1.19 34.00 35.47
C ILE A 475 1.35 35.51 35.63
N ASN A 476 0.54 36.30 34.91
CA ASN A 476 0.51 37.76 35.03
C ASN A 476 -0.77 38.22 35.75
N ILE A 477 -0.61 39.16 36.69
CA ILE A 477 -1.74 39.75 37.43
C ILE A 477 -2.09 41.07 36.77
N ASP A 478 -3.27 41.14 36.15
CA ASP A 478 -3.81 42.40 35.66
C ASP A 478 -4.34 43.24 36.83
N ILE A 479 -4.06 44.55 36.82
CA ILE A 479 -4.57 45.49 37.82
C ILE A 479 -6.05 45.77 37.49
N ALA A 480 -6.96 45.11 38.21
CA ALA A 480 -8.40 45.37 38.12
C ALA A 480 -8.97 45.82 39.48
N PRO A 481 -10.03 46.65 39.50
CA PRO A 481 -10.61 47.15 40.76
C PRO A 481 -11.43 46.10 41.53
N ASP A 482 -11.72 44.93 40.92
CA ASP A 482 -12.55 43.86 41.49
C ASP A 482 -11.73 42.57 41.70
N GLU A 483 -11.61 42.15 42.95
CA GLU A 483 -10.89 40.95 43.39
C GLU A 483 -11.41 39.66 42.70
N ASP A 484 -12.72 39.57 42.46
CA ASP A 484 -13.34 38.41 41.81
C ASP A 484 -12.97 38.34 40.31
N LEU A 485 -12.76 39.49 39.67
CA LEU A 485 -12.32 39.56 38.26
C LEU A 485 -10.84 39.20 38.13
N ILE A 486 -9.98 39.66 39.06
CA ILE A 486 -8.55 39.27 39.09
C ILE A 486 -8.42 37.76 39.27
N LYS A 487 -9.08 37.19 40.28
CA LYS A 487 -9.04 35.73 40.53
C LYS A 487 -9.53 34.93 39.33
N LYS A 488 -10.61 35.37 38.68
CA LYS A 488 -11.13 34.70 37.48
C LYS A 488 -10.12 34.75 36.32
N SER A 489 -9.46 35.89 36.11
CA SER A 489 -8.42 36.04 35.07
C SER A 489 -7.21 35.15 35.35
N VAL A 490 -6.70 35.15 36.60
CA VAL A 490 -5.55 34.33 37.02
C VAL A 490 -5.86 32.84 36.88
N LEU A 491 -7.04 32.39 37.32
CA LEU A 491 -7.46 31.00 37.14
C LEU A 491 -7.50 30.63 35.65
N GLN A 492 -8.14 31.45 34.80
CA GLN A 492 -8.16 31.18 33.34
C GLN A 492 -6.77 31.11 32.71
N GLN A 493 -5.81 31.89 33.21
CA GLN A 493 -4.42 31.81 32.77
C GLN A 493 -3.76 30.51 33.23
N ILE A 494 -3.94 30.09 34.48
CA ILE A 494 -3.39 28.83 35.01
C ILE A 494 -3.95 27.64 34.24
N ASP A 495 -5.26 27.64 33.95
CA ASP A 495 -5.93 26.60 33.16
C ASP A 495 -5.32 26.47 31.77
N LYS A 496 -5.08 27.61 31.11
CA LYS A 496 -4.44 27.66 29.81
C LYS A 496 -3.00 27.16 29.87
N LEU A 497 -2.23 27.55 30.88
CA LEU A 497 -0.82 27.18 31.03
C LEU A 497 -0.64 25.69 31.35
N ILE A 498 -1.46 25.11 32.22
CA ILE A 498 -1.43 23.67 32.49
C ILE A 498 -1.83 22.89 31.23
N LEU A 499 -2.84 23.37 30.49
CA LEU A 499 -3.24 22.76 29.24
C LEU A 499 -2.12 22.80 28.19
N GLU A 500 -1.40 23.92 28.07
CA GLU A 500 -0.22 24.04 27.20
C GLU A 500 0.90 23.10 27.64
N GLU A 501 1.19 23.00 28.94
CA GLU A 501 2.25 22.13 29.45
C GLU A 501 1.94 20.64 29.24
N VAL A 502 0.69 20.22 29.45
CA VAL A 502 0.28 18.83 29.16
C VAL A 502 0.44 18.50 27.66
N LYS A 503 0.16 19.46 26.76
CA LYS A 503 0.39 19.28 25.32
C LYS A 503 1.87 19.15 25.00
N ASP A 504 2.69 20.02 25.56
CA ASP A 504 4.14 20.02 25.32
C ASP A 504 4.79 18.75 25.89
N PHE A 505 4.34 18.30 27.05
CA PHE A 505 4.76 17.04 27.65
C PHE A 505 4.42 15.83 26.77
N GLU A 506 3.19 15.73 26.25
CA GLU A 506 2.83 14.66 25.31
C GLU A 506 3.66 14.73 24.02
N LYS A 507 3.94 15.92 23.48
CA LYS A 507 4.76 16.08 22.27
C LYS A 507 6.18 15.60 22.47
N ARG A 508 6.76 15.84 23.65
CA ARG A 508 8.12 15.41 24.02
C ARG A 508 8.18 13.91 24.32
N GLU A 509 7.30 13.43 25.19
CA GLU A 509 7.39 12.07 25.77
C GLU A 509 6.60 11.02 24.99
N LYS A 510 5.66 11.43 24.13
CA LYS A 510 4.83 10.56 23.28
C LYS A 510 4.14 9.43 24.07
N ILE A 511 3.68 9.70 25.29
CA ILE A 511 3.18 8.68 26.21
C ILE A 511 1.88 8.04 25.70
N ILE A 512 0.99 8.82 25.08
CA ILE A 512 -0.28 8.30 24.51
C ILE A 512 0.00 7.50 23.23
N ALA A 513 0.87 8.01 22.35
CA ALA A 513 1.24 7.31 21.12
C ALA A 513 1.88 5.95 21.43
N THR A 514 2.82 5.90 22.37
CA THR A 514 3.50 4.66 22.80
C THR A 514 2.50 3.66 23.40
N ALA A 515 1.60 4.11 24.28
CA ALA A 515 0.58 3.25 24.86
C ALA A 515 -0.36 2.66 23.79
N ARG A 516 -0.75 3.47 22.79
CA ARG A 516 -1.58 3.04 21.66
C ARG A 516 -0.89 1.97 20.83
N ASP A 517 0.36 2.17 20.46
CA ASP A 517 1.12 1.22 19.65
C ASP A 517 1.32 -0.11 20.37
N GLN A 518 1.58 -0.06 21.68
CA GLN A 518 1.73 -1.27 22.48
C GLN A 518 0.43 -2.07 22.60
N ILE A 519 -0.70 -1.39 22.83
CA ILE A 519 -2.02 -2.03 22.83
C ILE A 519 -2.33 -2.63 21.45
N ARG A 520 -2.01 -1.92 20.37
CA ARG A 520 -2.20 -2.41 18.99
C ARG A 520 -1.38 -3.67 18.71
N MET A 521 -0.11 -3.71 19.12
CA MET A 521 0.74 -4.89 18.98
C MET A 521 0.17 -6.09 19.75
N ASP A 522 -0.29 -5.87 20.98
CA ASP A 522 -0.91 -6.90 21.80
C ASP A 522 -2.21 -7.44 21.19
N ILE A 523 -3.07 -6.55 20.70
CA ILE A 523 -4.29 -6.91 19.96
C ILE A 523 -3.95 -7.79 18.76
N ASN A 524 -3.03 -7.33 17.89
CA ASN A 524 -2.64 -8.04 16.68
C ASN A 524 -2.09 -9.43 16.99
N LYS A 525 -1.21 -9.54 17.99
CA LYS A 525 -0.61 -10.80 18.41
C LYS A 525 -1.67 -11.80 18.88
N LYS A 526 -2.60 -11.36 19.74
CA LYS A 526 -3.66 -12.23 20.27
C LYS A 526 -4.69 -12.62 19.21
N TYR A 527 -5.03 -11.68 18.33
CA TYR A 527 -5.92 -11.92 17.21
C TYR A 527 -5.36 -12.96 16.25
N HIS A 528 -4.06 -12.87 15.94
CA HIS A 528 -3.40 -13.85 15.08
C HIS A 528 -3.50 -15.27 15.65
N ILE A 529 -3.32 -15.43 16.97
CA ILE A 529 -3.47 -16.74 17.64
C ILE A 529 -4.90 -17.28 17.52
N LEU A 530 -5.92 -16.42 17.68
CA LEU A 530 -7.32 -16.81 17.54
C LEU A 530 -7.65 -17.25 16.11
N ILE A 531 -7.13 -16.53 15.11
CA ILE A 531 -7.28 -16.92 13.71
C ILE A 531 -6.62 -18.27 13.44
N GLU A 532 -5.40 -18.50 13.93
CA GLU A 532 -4.71 -19.77 13.73
C GLU A 532 -5.53 -20.93 14.30
N LYS A 533 -6.06 -20.77 15.51
CA LYS A 533 -6.95 -21.77 16.12
C LYS A 533 -8.22 -21.99 15.30
N LEU A 534 -8.85 -20.94 14.78
CA LEU A 534 -10.04 -21.05 13.93
C LEU A 534 -9.74 -21.83 12.65
N VAL A 535 -8.64 -21.48 11.97
CA VAL A 535 -8.18 -22.15 10.75
C VAL A 535 -7.83 -23.61 11.02
N ASP A 536 -7.26 -23.92 12.18
CA ASP A 536 -6.97 -25.30 12.57
C ASP A 536 -8.23 -26.12 12.78
N VAL A 537 -9.31 -25.52 13.30
CA VAL A 537 -10.62 -26.16 13.35
C VAL A 537 -11.16 -26.41 11.94
N GLU A 538 -11.13 -25.42 11.05
CA GLU A 538 -11.56 -25.56 9.65
C GLU A 538 -10.83 -26.71 8.95
N LYS A 539 -9.48 -26.74 9.04
CA LYS A 539 -8.65 -27.82 8.47
C LYS A 539 -8.96 -29.18 9.06
N SER A 540 -9.28 -29.25 10.36
CA SER A 540 -9.67 -30.51 10.99
C SER A 540 -10.97 -31.07 10.39
N ILE A 541 -11.86 -30.20 9.91
CA ILE A 541 -13.13 -30.54 9.23
C ILE A 541 -12.90 -30.94 7.75
N GLU A 542 -11.78 -30.59 7.12
CA GLU A 542 -11.51 -30.89 5.70
C GLU A 542 -10.94 -32.30 5.42
N ASN A 543 -10.39 -33.01 6.40
CA ASN A 543 -9.72 -34.34 6.25
C ASN A 543 -8.63 -34.42 5.15
N LYS A 544 -7.36 -34.21 5.50
CA LYS A 544 -6.19 -34.52 4.65
C LYS A 544 -5.58 -35.92 4.88
N LYS A 545 -6.40 -36.96 5.03
CA LYS A 545 -5.92 -38.35 5.08
C LYS A 545 -6.90 -39.32 4.39
N SER A 546 -6.67 -39.59 3.11
CA SER A 546 -7.12 -40.83 2.47
C SER A 546 -6.14 -41.22 1.37
N GLU A 547 -5.47 -42.36 1.55
CA GLU A 547 -4.74 -43.07 0.49
C GLU A 547 -5.74 -43.45 -0.61
N GLY A 548 -5.46 -43.10 -1.87
CA GLY A 548 -6.14 -43.69 -3.03
C GLY A 548 -7.04 -42.80 -3.91
N ALA A 549 -6.98 -41.46 -3.83
CA ALA A 549 -7.62 -40.60 -4.83
C ALA A 549 -6.59 -40.15 -5.90
N SER A 550 -6.97 -40.19 -7.18
CA SER A 550 -6.14 -39.74 -8.31
C SER A 550 -5.73 -38.27 -8.16
N GLU A 551 -4.43 -38.01 -8.33
CA GLU A 551 -3.73 -36.78 -7.93
C GLU A 551 -4.14 -35.48 -8.65
N GLU A 552 -4.91 -35.54 -9.75
CA GLU A 552 -5.47 -34.33 -10.37
C GLU A 552 -6.46 -33.58 -9.45
N GLU A 553 -7.13 -34.28 -8.52
CA GLU A 553 -7.99 -33.63 -7.51
C GLU A 553 -7.21 -33.12 -6.29
N LEU A 554 -6.03 -33.70 -6.00
CA LEU A 554 -5.27 -33.41 -4.77
C LEU A 554 -4.51 -32.07 -4.83
N GLU A 555 -4.12 -31.62 -6.03
CA GLU A 555 -3.40 -30.36 -6.19
C GLU A 555 -4.30 -29.10 -6.09
N MET A 556 -5.63 -29.26 -6.14
CA MET A 556 -6.58 -28.13 -6.16
C MET A 556 -6.79 -27.44 -4.79
N SER A 557 -6.26 -28.00 -3.70
CA SER A 557 -6.37 -27.46 -2.33
C SER A 557 -5.11 -26.72 -1.85
N ILE A 558 -4.07 -26.62 -2.68
CA ILE A 558 -2.94 -25.70 -2.42
C ILE A 558 -3.38 -24.24 -2.64
N GLY A 559 -4.54 -24.01 -3.28
CA GLY A 559 -5.25 -22.72 -3.29
C GLY A 559 -5.56 -22.14 -1.90
N GLY A 560 -5.40 -22.94 -0.83
CA GLY A 560 -5.42 -22.44 0.55
C GLY A 560 -4.17 -21.67 0.98
N LYS A 561 -3.00 -21.83 0.34
CA LYS A 561 -1.77 -21.14 0.77
C LYS A 561 -1.62 -19.71 0.20
N VAL A 562 -2.00 -19.49 -1.06
CA VAL A 562 -2.05 -18.12 -1.68
C VAL A 562 -2.95 -17.18 -0.88
N LEU A 563 -4.05 -17.76 -0.41
CA LEU A 563 -5.19 -17.04 0.10
C LEU A 563 -5.08 -16.79 1.61
N ILE A 564 -4.51 -17.74 2.34
CA ILE A 564 -4.13 -17.56 3.74
C ILE A 564 -2.97 -16.55 3.87
N GLY A 565 -2.04 -16.50 2.89
CA GLY A 565 -0.91 -15.55 2.90
C GLY A 565 -1.28 -14.08 2.64
N VAL A 566 -2.25 -13.83 1.74
CA VAL A 566 -2.71 -12.47 1.41
C VAL A 566 -3.96 -12.07 2.22
N GLY A 567 -4.81 -13.03 2.60
CA GLY A 567 -6.05 -12.81 3.33
C GLY A 567 -5.90 -12.73 4.86
N LEU A 568 -4.99 -13.50 5.48
CA LEU A 568 -4.87 -13.47 6.95
C LEU A 568 -3.94 -12.39 7.49
N THR A 569 -3.09 -11.78 6.65
CA THR A 569 -2.29 -10.62 7.08
C THR A 569 -3.05 -9.29 7.00
N ILE A 570 -4.25 -9.26 6.40
CA ILE A 570 -4.98 -8.00 6.14
C ILE A 570 -6.50 -8.14 6.38
N GLY A 571 -6.89 -9.04 7.29
CA GLY A 571 -8.20 -9.03 7.95
C GLY A 571 -8.33 -7.95 9.02
N ILE A 572 -7.30 -7.13 9.22
CA ILE A 572 -7.47 -5.78 9.76
C ILE A 572 -8.04 -5.00 8.57
N PRO A 573 -9.30 -4.53 8.58
CA PRO A 573 -9.72 -3.54 7.60
C PRO A 573 -8.61 -2.52 7.51
N VAL A 574 -8.19 -2.15 6.30
CA VAL A 574 -7.28 -1.02 6.14
C VAL A 574 -7.83 0.21 6.90
N ALA A 575 -9.15 0.28 7.15
CA ALA A 575 -9.82 1.18 8.09
C ALA A 575 -9.42 1.07 9.58
N VAL A 576 -9.05 -0.11 10.10
CA VAL A 576 -8.46 -0.28 11.45
C VAL A 576 -6.97 0.06 11.40
N ALA A 577 -6.22 -0.24 10.33
CA ALA A 577 -4.81 0.16 10.25
C ALA A 577 -4.58 1.66 9.98
N LEU A 578 -5.42 2.29 9.16
CA LEU A 578 -5.40 3.71 8.78
C LEU A 578 -6.26 4.58 9.71
N GLY A 579 -7.43 4.09 10.15
CA GLY A 579 -8.35 4.87 10.99
C GLY A 579 -7.89 5.04 12.45
N ILE A 580 -6.77 4.44 12.84
CA ILE A 580 -6.18 4.54 14.19
C ILE A 580 -5.08 5.60 14.28
N ALA A 581 -4.47 5.93 13.16
CA ALA A 581 -3.36 6.88 13.14
C ALA A 581 -3.88 8.35 13.18
N LEU A 582 -5.11 8.59 12.70
CA LEU A 582 -5.61 9.90 12.26
C LEU A 582 -6.67 10.56 13.17
N ILE A 583 -6.69 10.32 14.48
CA ILE A 583 -7.69 10.92 15.39
C ILE A 583 -7.09 12.14 16.09
N PRO A 584 -7.70 13.35 15.98
CA PRO A 584 -7.18 14.56 16.60
C PRO A 584 -7.17 14.47 18.12
N PHE A 585 -6.12 15.01 18.71
CA PHE A 585 -6.04 15.32 20.14
C PHE A 585 -7.06 16.43 20.48
N THR A 586 -8.32 16.08 20.79
CA THR A 586 -9.28 17.06 21.33
C THR A 586 -8.99 17.34 22.80
N LEU A 587 -7.83 17.94 23.09
CA LEU A 587 -7.46 18.47 24.41
C LEU A 587 -8.21 19.78 24.80
N PRO A 588 -8.46 20.77 23.90
CA PRO A 588 -8.75 22.12 24.37
C PRO A 588 -10.14 22.35 24.98
N ALA A 589 -11.19 21.74 24.42
CA ALA A 589 -12.57 22.12 24.76
C ALA A 589 -13.11 21.43 26.02
N THR A 590 -12.62 20.24 26.36
CA THR A 590 -13.19 19.42 27.44
C THR A 590 -12.51 19.66 28.78
N ILE A 591 -11.20 19.91 28.79
CA ILE A 591 -10.45 20.28 30.02
C ILE A 591 -11.00 21.60 30.60
N ALA A 592 -11.30 22.58 29.74
CA ALA A 592 -11.90 23.86 30.14
C ALA A 592 -13.33 23.73 30.73
N VAL A 593 -14.06 22.66 30.39
CA VAL A 593 -15.42 22.39 30.92
C VAL A 593 -15.36 21.77 32.31
N PHE A 594 -14.33 20.98 32.63
CA PHE A 594 -14.22 20.27 33.90
C PHE A 594 -13.82 21.18 35.08
N TRP A 595 -13.15 22.30 34.83
CA TRP A 595 -12.60 23.17 35.88
C TRP A 595 -13.62 24.24 36.36
N LYS A 596 -14.91 23.90 36.35
CA LYS A 596 -16.00 24.80 36.73
C LYS A 596 -16.19 24.86 38.26
N ARG A 597 -15.36 25.69 38.90
CA ARG A 597 -15.52 26.48 40.16
C ARG A 597 -15.95 25.77 41.47
N SER A 598 -15.08 25.87 42.48
CA SER A 598 -15.45 25.86 43.91
C SER A 598 -15.49 27.29 44.49
N LYS A 599 -16.59 27.64 45.18
CA LYS A 599 -16.78 28.86 45.97
C LYS A 599 -16.21 28.66 47.39
N ALA A 600 -14.91 28.74 47.55
CA ALA A 600 -14.33 28.95 48.88
C ALA A 600 -12.90 29.42 48.68
N ILE A 601 -12.64 30.70 48.96
CA ILE A 601 -11.41 31.24 49.55
C ILE A 601 -11.66 32.75 49.65
N ARG A 602 -11.98 33.18 50.87
CA ARG A 602 -12.04 34.60 51.25
C ARG A 602 -10.85 34.89 52.16
N ARG A 603 -10.27 36.07 51.94
CA ARG A 603 -9.23 36.77 52.69
C ARG A 603 -7.80 36.38 52.29
N LEU A 604 -7.14 37.28 51.55
CA LEU A 604 -5.85 37.89 51.90
C LEU A 604 -5.51 38.97 50.86
N LEU A 605 -5.44 40.22 51.31
CA LEU A 605 -4.76 41.31 50.65
C LEU A 605 -3.51 41.56 51.47
N ASP A 606 -2.34 41.20 50.93
CA ASP A 606 -1.12 42.02 50.98
C ASP A 606 0.08 41.46 50.22
N HIS A 607 -0.02 40.31 49.55
CA HIS A 607 1.10 39.80 48.74
C HIS A 607 0.62 39.29 47.37
N GLN A 608 0.98 40.02 46.31
CA GLN A 608 0.69 39.62 44.93
C GLN A 608 1.35 38.27 44.56
N GLU A 609 2.46 37.88 45.19
CA GLU A 609 3.05 36.54 45.04
C GLU A 609 2.27 35.44 45.77
N GLU A 610 1.71 35.72 46.95
CA GLU A 610 0.92 34.74 47.72
C GLU A 610 -0.39 34.40 47.01
N LEU A 611 -1.03 35.37 46.34
CA LEU A 611 -2.23 35.15 45.51
C LEU A 611 -1.96 34.21 44.32
N LYS A 612 -0.79 34.33 43.65
CA LYS A 612 -0.39 33.40 42.58
C LYS A 612 -0.20 31.99 43.15
N ASP A 613 0.48 31.88 44.29
CA ASP A 613 0.72 30.59 44.96
C ASP A 613 -0.57 29.94 45.44
N GLU A 614 -1.50 30.70 46.00
CA GLU A 614 -2.78 30.19 46.49
C GLU A 614 -3.67 29.73 45.33
N CYS A 615 -3.77 30.51 44.26
CA CYS A 615 -4.51 30.12 43.06
C CYS A 615 -3.88 28.90 42.36
N LEU A 616 -2.56 28.90 42.19
CA LEU A 616 -1.83 27.77 41.58
C LEU A 616 -1.97 26.51 42.43
N LYS A 617 -1.82 26.60 43.76
CA LYS A 617 -2.07 25.46 44.67
C LYS A 617 -3.51 24.96 44.60
N SER A 618 -4.49 25.87 44.55
CA SER A 618 -5.91 25.51 44.46
C SER A 618 -6.23 24.76 43.16
N VAL A 619 -5.63 25.17 42.04
CA VAL A 619 -5.79 24.52 40.75
C VAL A 619 -5.02 23.19 40.69
N LEU A 620 -3.79 23.13 41.21
CA LEU A 620 -3.00 21.89 41.25
C LEU A 620 -3.65 20.82 42.15
N GLN A 621 -4.27 21.22 43.27
CA GLN A 621 -5.07 20.31 44.11
C GLN A 621 -6.28 19.71 43.35
N GLN A 622 -6.84 20.47 42.40
CA GLN A 622 -7.91 19.99 41.53
C GLN A 622 -7.36 19.13 40.37
N ALA A 623 -6.13 19.38 39.91
CA ALA A 623 -5.42 18.57 38.90
C ALA A 623 -4.86 17.25 39.48
N ASN A 624 -5.63 16.54 40.29
CA ASN A 624 -5.20 15.31 40.93
C ASN A 624 -5.25 14.08 39.99
N LYS A 625 -4.73 12.94 40.46
CA LYS A 625 -4.70 11.68 39.70
C LYS A 625 -6.08 11.25 39.20
N ASP A 626 -7.16 11.52 39.95
CA ASP A 626 -8.52 11.14 39.55
C ASP A 626 -9.04 11.96 38.38
N VAL A 627 -8.69 13.24 38.31
CA VAL A 627 -9.01 14.10 37.16
C VAL A 627 -8.28 13.66 35.90
N PHE A 628 -6.97 13.38 36.00
CA PHE A 628 -6.22 12.84 34.86
C PHE A 628 -6.71 11.45 34.44
N ASN A 629 -7.03 10.58 35.41
CA ASN A 629 -7.62 9.27 35.12
C ASN A 629 -8.96 9.41 34.39
N LYS A 630 -9.84 10.30 34.86
CA LYS A 630 -11.13 10.56 34.23
C LYS A 630 -10.96 11.12 32.82
N TYR A 631 -10.06 12.09 32.65
CA TYR A 631 -9.71 12.67 31.36
C TYR A 631 -9.25 11.60 30.35
N VAL A 632 -8.28 10.77 30.73
CA VAL A 632 -7.78 9.70 29.86
C VAL A 632 -8.85 8.65 29.57
N ASN A 633 -9.67 8.29 30.57
CA ASN A 633 -10.73 7.30 30.43
C ASN A 633 -11.95 7.78 29.64
N GLU A 634 -12.22 9.08 29.57
CA GLU A 634 -13.35 9.62 28.78
C GLU A 634 -12.95 9.94 27.34
N HIS A 635 -11.69 10.29 27.08
CA HIS A 635 -11.22 10.71 25.76
C HIS A 635 -10.44 9.65 25.00
N HIS A 636 -9.64 8.82 25.67
CA HIS A 636 -8.77 7.85 25.00
C HIS A 636 -9.27 6.40 25.13
N LEU A 637 -9.81 6.01 26.28
CA LEU A 637 -10.32 4.65 26.50
C LEU A 637 -11.49 4.26 25.57
N PRO A 638 -12.49 5.12 25.25
CA PRO A 638 -13.56 4.74 24.32
C PRO A 638 -13.02 4.50 22.90
N GLN A 639 -11.94 5.17 22.52
CA GLN A 639 -11.30 5.00 21.22
C GLN A 639 -10.57 3.65 21.14
N LEU A 640 -9.88 3.25 22.23
CA LEU A 640 -9.24 1.95 22.35
C LEU A 640 -10.27 0.81 22.43
N LYS A 641 -11.36 1.00 23.20
CA LYS A 641 -12.46 0.02 23.30
C LYS A 641 -13.19 -0.20 21.98
N LYS A 642 -13.42 0.85 21.18
CA LYS A 642 -14.03 0.71 19.84
C LYS A 642 -13.20 -0.19 18.89
N GLN A 643 -11.87 -0.23 19.03
CA GLN A 643 -11.02 -1.13 18.24
C GLN A 643 -11.19 -2.58 18.68
N MET A 644 -11.33 -2.80 19.98
CA MET A 644 -11.62 -4.11 20.54
C MET A 644 -13.01 -4.60 20.13
N ASP A 645 -14.02 -3.72 20.10
CA ASP A 645 -15.38 -4.07 19.71
C ASP A 645 -15.45 -4.63 18.28
N TYR A 646 -14.65 -4.13 17.33
CA TYR A 646 -14.58 -4.70 15.98
C TYR A 646 -14.14 -6.18 16.02
N ILE A 647 -13.06 -6.46 16.74
CA ILE A 647 -12.49 -7.81 16.88
C ILE A 647 -13.40 -8.73 17.70
N SER A 648 -14.00 -8.20 18.76
CA SER A 648 -14.97 -8.88 19.62
C SER A 648 -16.29 -9.19 18.92
N ASN A 649 -16.51 -8.67 17.71
CA ASN A 649 -17.71 -8.97 16.92
C ASN A 649 -17.41 -9.84 15.69
N GLU A 650 -16.23 -9.72 15.07
CA GLU A 650 -15.94 -10.46 13.82
C GLU A 650 -15.65 -11.95 14.05
N ILE A 651 -14.74 -12.28 14.99
CA ILE A 651 -14.39 -13.69 15.27
C ILE A 651 -15.61 -14.46 15.78
N PRO A 652 -16.42 -13.94 16.73
CA PRO A 652 -17.61 -14.66 17.18
C PRO A 652 -18.63 -14.93 16.06
N ARG A 653 -18.77 -14.04 15.07
CA ARG A 653 -19.65 -14.29 13.90
C ARG A 653 -19.10 -15.39 13.01
N LYS A 654 -17.78 -15.44 12.79
CA LYS A 654 -17.12 -16.54 12.07
C LYS A 654 -17.30 -17.88 12.79
N ILE A 655 -17.11 -17.89 14.12
CA ILE A 655 -17.39 -19.06 14.96
C ILE A 655 -18.86 -19.49 14.81
N GLU A 656 -19.81 -18.55 14.92
CA GLU A 656 -21.24 -18.86 14.82
C GLU A 656 -21.63 -19.40 13.43
N GLY A 657 -21.07 -18.83 12.36
CA GLY A 657 -21.25 -19.32 10.99
C GLY A 657 -20.76 -20.76 10.83
N LEU A 658 -19.53 -21.03 11.26
CA LEU A 658 -18.94 -22.37 11.17
C LEU A 658 -19.66 -23.38 12.07
N GLU A 659 -20.04 -23.01 13.31
CA GLU A 659 -20.85 -23.85 14.18
C GLU A 659 -22.18 -24.22 13.54
N GLN A 660 -22.87 -23.25 12.92
CA GLN A 660 -24.12 -23.52 12.22
C GLN A 660 -23.90 -24.49 11.07
N GLN A 661 -22.85 -24.29 10.28
CA GLN A 661 -22.54 -25.18 9.17
C GLN A 661 -22.26 -26.61 9.64
N VAL A 662 -21.51 -26.78 10.73
CA VAL A 662 -21.24 -28.09 11.34
C VAL A 662 -22.51 -28.73 11.89
N LYS A 663 -23.38 -27.97 12.56
CA LYS A 663 -24.70 -28.45 13.03
C LYS A 663 -25.60 -28.87 11.87
N ASP A 664 -25.62 -28.09 10.78
CA ASP A 664 -26.40 -28.41 9.59
C ASP A 664 -25.88 -29.68 8.89
N MET A 665 -24.56 -29.90 8.85
CA MET A 665 -23.96 -31.15 8.37
C MET A 665 -24.35 -32.35 9.26
N GLN A 666 -24.35 -32.18 10.59
CA GLN A 666 -24.80 -33.23 11.51
C GLN A 666 -26.29 -33.57 11.35
N ASN A 667 -27.14 -32.55 11.13
CA ASN A 667 -28.59 -32.69 11.10
C ASN A 667 -29.12 -33.14 9.73
N LYS A 668 -28.52 -32.67 8.62
CA LYS A 668 -28.96 -32.96 7.26
C LYS A 668 -27.99 -33.91 6.57
N ARG A 669 -28.35 -35.20 6.60
CA ARG A 669 -27.56 -36.29 6.04
C ARG A 669 -27.82 -36.41 4.53
N LEU A 670 -26.78 -36.22 3.74
CA LEU A 670 -26.79 -36.40 2.29
C LEU A 670 -25.82 -37.53 1.92
N SER A 671 -26.13 -38.26 0.84
CA SER A 671 -25.19 -39.23 0.27
C SER A 671 -24.02 -38.53 -0.42
N SER A 672 -22.87 -39.22 -0.53
CA SER A 672 -21.69 -38.71 -1.25
C SER A 672 -22.03 -38.24 -2.67
N LYS A 673 -22.96 -38.93 -3.36
CA LYS A 673 -23.43 -38.57 -4.69
C LYS A 673 -24.23 -37.26 -4.69
N GLU A 674 -25.19 -37.11 -3.77
CA GLU A 674 -26.00 -35.89 -3.64
C GLU A 674 -25.15 -34.66 -3.29
N ILE A 675 -24.11 -34.84 -2.45
CA ILE A 675 -23.17 -33.77 -2.12
C ILE A 675 -22.39 -33.35 -3.37
N LYS A 676 -21.81 -34.29 -4.11
CA LYS A 676 -21.06 -33.94 -5.35
C LYS A 676 -21.94 -33.22 -6.37
N GLU A 677 -23.12 -33.75 -6.67
CA GLU A 677 -24.06 -33.16 -7.64
C GLU A 677 -24.49 -31.74 -7.24
N MET A 678 -24.60 -31.45 -5.94
CA MET A 678 -25.07 -30.14 -5.44
C MET A 678 -23.95 -29.09 -5.33
N TYR A 679 -22.76 -29.47 -4.85
CA TYR A 679 -21.73 -28.49 -4.47
C TYR A 679 -20.56 -28.40 -5.46
N GLU A 680 -20.27 -29.44 -6.25
CA GLU A 680 -19.13 -29.46 -7.18
C GLU A 680 -19.29 -28.46 -8.35
N PRO A 681 -20.47 -28.33 -9.00
CA PRO A 681 -20.68 -27.31 -10.03
C PRO A 681 -20.57 -25.87 -9.49
N ALA A 682 -20.96 -25.68 -8.23
CA ALA A 682 -20.84 -24.39 -7.55
C ALA A 682 -19.36 -24.06 -7.27
N LEU A 683 -18.57 -25.05 -6.83
CA LEU A 683 -17.13 -24.89 -6.60
C LEU A 683 -16.38 -24.57 -7.90
N GLU A 684 -16.71 -25.21 -9.02
CA GLU A 684 -16.10 -24.89 -10.32
C GLU A 684 -16.41 -23.46 -10.78
N SER A 685 -17.65 -23.01 -10.56
CA SER A 685 -18.02 -21.60 -10.83
C SER A 685 -17.21 -20.63 -9.97
N VAL A 686 -16.97 -20.97 -8.70
CA VAL A 686 -16.14 -20.18 -7.78
C VAL A 686 -14.68 -20.14 -8.23
N LYS A 687 -14.09 -21.28 -8.62
CA LYS A 687 -12.71 -21.33 -9.16
C LYS A 687 -12.53 -20.42 -10.37
N SER A 688 -13.51 -20.38 -11.27
CA SER A 688 -13.50 -19.48 -12.43
C SER A 688 -13.53 -18.00 -12.02
N MET A 689 -14.33 -17.63 -11.01
CA MET A 689 -14.35 -16.26 -10.46
C MET A 689 -13.03 -15.91 -9.78
N VAL A 690 -12.45 -16.81 -8.97
CA VAL A 690 -11.14 -16.62 -8.34
C VAL A 690 -10.06 -16.40 -9.39
N PHE A 691 -10.04 -17.20 -10.45
CA PHE A 691 -9.09 -17.02 -11.56
C PHE A 691 -9.21 -15.61 -12.18
N THR A 692 -10.44 -15.17 -12.48
CA THR A 692 -10.69 -13.85 -13.07
C THR A 692 -10.20 -12.72 -12.15
N LEU A 693 -10.49 -12.83 -10.85
CA LEU A 693 -10.08 -11.86 -9.85
C LEU A 693 -8.58 -11.82 -9.61
N GLN A 694 -7.92 -12.99 -9.59
CA GLN A 694 -6.46 -13.06 -9.48
C GLN A 694 -5.77 -12.50 -10.73
N LYS A 695 -6.32 -12.78 -11.92
CA LYS A 695 -5.84 -12.19 -13.17
C LYS A 695 -5.89 -10.67 -13.10
N PHE A 696 -7.04 -10.12 -12.72
CA PHE A 696 -7.22 -8.69 -12.49
C PHE A 696 -6.21 -8.12 -11.49
N ASN A 697 -6.02 -8.79 -10.35
CA ASN A 697 -5.08 -8.35 -9.32
C ASN A 697 -3.64 -8.27 -9.84
N LEU A 698 -3.21 -9.26 -10.63
CA LEU A 698 -1.87 -9.28 -11.21
C LEU A 698 -1.69 -8.21 -12.30
N THR A 699 -2.69 -7.99 -13.15
CA THR A 699 -2.59 -7.04 -14.27
C THR A 699 -2.71 -5.58 -13.82
N HIS A 700 -3.62 -5.28 -12.89
CA HIS A 700 -4.00 -3.90 -12.58
C HIS A 700 -3.56 -3.41 -11.19
N ILE A 701 -3.48 -4.29 -10.21
CA ILE A 701 -3.26 -3.91 -8.80
C ILE A 701 -1.82 -4.12 -8.35
N SER A 702 -1.15 -5.15 -8.85
CA SER A 702 0.17 -5.56 -8.41
C SER A 702 1.24 -4.49 -8.72
N MET A 703 1.88 -4.01 -7.67
CA MET A 703 3.04 -3.10 -7.72
C MET A 703 4.31 -3.72 -8.32
N TRP A 704 4.32 -5.04 -8.52
CA TRP A 704 5.43 -5.79 -9.15
C TRP A 704 5.17 -6.05 -10.64
N ASN A 705 4.07 -5.55 -11.19
CA ASN A 705 3.79 -5.62 -12.63
C ASN A 705 4.66 -4.57 -13.35
N ILE A 706 5.53 -5.04 -14.23
CA ILE A 706 6.41 -4.19 -15.04
C ILE A 706 5.68 -3.88 -16.34
N ASP A 707 5.64 -2.61 -16.72
CA ASP A 707 5.18 -2.20 -18.04
C ASP A 707 6.06 -2.81 -19.12
N VAL A 708 5.48 -3.60 -20.02
CA VAL A 708 6.16 -4.25 -21.13
C VAL A 708 6.88 -3.23 -22.02
N GLY A 709 6.35 -2.01 -22.14
CA GLY A 709 6.99 -0.93 -22.88
C GLY A 709 8.35 -0.49 -22.32
N ARG A 710 8.64 -0.82 -21.05
CA ARG A 710 9.94 -0.58 -20.41
C ARG A 710 10.97 -1.67 -20.68
N LEU A 711 10.56 -2.79 -21.31
CA LEU A 711 11.43 -3.92 -21.61
C LEU A 711 11.84 -3.92 -23.08
N ARG A 712 13.14 -4.12 -23.34
CA ARG A 712 13.69 -4.31 -24.68
C ARG A 712 14.50 -5.59 -24.73
N ILE A 713 14.05 -6.56 -25.52
CA ILE A 713 14.75 -7.84 -25.66
C ILE A 713 16.05 -7.63 -26.44
N THR A 714 17.15 -8.15 -25.90
CA THR A 714 18.47 -8.04 -26.52
C THR A 714 18.90 -9.34 -27.18
N LYS A 715 18.68 -10.48 -26.53
CA LYS A 715 19.11 -11.79 -27.02
C LYS A 715 18.30 -12.92 -26.38
N GLU A 716 18.06 -14.00 -27.13
CA GLU A 716 17.60 -15.27 -26.57
C GLU A 716 18.76 -16.03 -25.90
N ILE A 717 18.58 -16.41 -24.62
CA ILE A 717 19.56 -17.17 -23.84
C ILE A 717 19.32 -18.67 -24.04
N CYS A 718 18.07 -19.11 -23.92
CA CYS A 718 17.68 -20.51 -23.99
C CYS A 718 16.21 -20.63 -24.44
N ALA A 719 15.91 -21.63 -25.27
CA ALA A 719 14.54 -21.99 -25.64
C ALA A 719 14.35 -23.50 -25.52
N SER A 720 13.25 -23.89 -24.87
CA SER A 720 12.76 -25.26 -24.76
C SER A 720 11.23 -25.27 -24.84
N ASP A 721 10.61 -26.44 -25.00
CA ASP A 721 9.15 -26.59 -25.03
C ASP A 721 8.47 -26.10 -23.73
N SER A 722 9.23 -25.99 -22.65
CA SER A 722 8.73 -25.71 -21.30
C SER A 722 9.15 -24.34 -20.75
N LEU A 723 10.13 -23.69 -21.38
CA LEU A 723 10.67 -22.42 -20.94
C LEU A 723 11.43 -21.74 -22.07
N ILE A 724 11.18 -20.45 -22.24
CA ILE A 724 12.04 -19.58 -23.05
C ILE A 724 12.61 -18.47 -22.19
N VAL A 725 13.92 -18.24 -22.29
CA VAL A 725 14.68 -17.27 -21.50
C VAL A 725 15.34 -16.26 -22.43
N TYR A 726 15.11 -14.98 -22.16
CA TYR A 726 15.68 -13.85 -22.89
C TYR A 726 16.53 -12.97 -21.96
N ALA A 727 17.60 -12.40 -22.49
CA ALA A 727 18.23 -11.21 -21.94
C ALA A 727 17.48 -9.98 -22.43
N ALA A 728 17.32 -8.98 -21.57
CA ALA A 728 16.65 -7.73 -21.89
C ALA A 728 17.26 -6.53 -21.16
N LYS A 729 16.91 -5.34 -21.63
CA LYS A 729 17.12 -4.07 -20.93
C LYS A 729 15.81 -3.59 -20.33
N LEU A 730 15.84 -3.23 -19.05
CA LEU A 730 14.74 -2.59 -18.34
C LEU A 730 15.06 -1.10 -18.22
N CYS A 731 14.24 -0.26 -18.87
CA CYS A 731 14.38 1.19 -18.84
C CYS A 731 13.62 1.76 -17.64
N SER A 732 14.32 2.43 -16.73
CA SER A 732 13.72 3.31 -15.72
C SER A 732 13.80 4.76 -16.18
N ASP A 733 13.18 5.68 -15.43
CA ASP A 733 13.20 7.11 -15.76
C ASP A 733 14.61 7.73 -15.64
N GLU A 734 15.54 7.05 -14.94
CA GLU A 734 16.90 7.56 -14.66
C GLU A 734 18.02 6.64 -15.20
N GLU A 735 17.83 5.31 -15.29
CA GLU A 735 18.87 4.35 -15.73
C GLU A 735 18.33 3.12 -16.50
N GLU A 736 19.19 2.50 -17.35
CA GLU A 736 18.94 1.20 -17.99
C GLU A 736 19.65 0.06 -17.25
N SER A 737 18.89 -0.94 -16.80
CA SER A 737 19.44 -2.16 -16.17
C SER A 737 19.34 -3.39 -17.07
N THR A 738 20.31 -4.30 -17.02
CA THR A 738 20.26 -5.59 -17.72
C THR A 738 19.51 -6.61 -16.86
N VAL A 739 18.52 -7.29 -17.45
CA VAL A 739 17.65 -8.24 -16.77
C VAL A 739 17.47 -9.53 -17.58
N VAL A 740 16.99 -10.57 -16.91
CA VAL A 740 16.56 -11.83 -17.55
C VAL A 740 15.05 -11.91 -17.53
N ILE A 741 14.47 -12.25 -18.67
CA ILE A 741 13.05 -12.52 -18.85
C ILE A 741 12.87 -14.02 -19.03
N LYS A 742 12.04 -14.64 -18.20
CA LYS A 742 11.60 -16.03 -18.36
C LYS A 742 10.13 -16.04 -18.81
N LEU A 743 9.89 -16.52 -20.03
CA LEU A 743 8.56 -16.68 -20.62
C LEU A 743 8.03 -18.08 -20.28
N LEU A 744 6.85 -18.10 -19.67
CA LEU A 744 6.19 -19.34 -19.29
C LEU A 744 5.28 -19.83 -20.43
N PRO A 745 5.12 -21.16 -20.60
CA PRO A 745 4.14 -21.73 -21.51
C PRO A 745 2.72 -21.25 -21.18
N GLU A 746 1.82 -21.40 -22.14
CA GLU A 746 0.43 -20.98 -22.01
C GLU A 746 -0.24 -21.64 -20.79
N ALA A 747 -0.66 -20.82 -19.83
CA ALA A 747 -1.21 -21.31 -18.57
C ALA A 747 -2.68 -21.73 -18.75
N THR A 748 -3.01 -22.98 -18.42
CA THR A 748 -4.40 -23.37 -18.14
C THR A 748 -4.89 -22.63 -16.88
N THR A 749 -6.22 -22.54 -16.69
CA THR A 749 -6.84 -21.92 -15.50
C THR A 749 -6.27 -22.47 -14.18
N GLN A 750 -5.99 -23.78 -14.12
CA GLN A 750 -5.39 -24.45 -12.96
C GLN A 750 -3.91 -24.08 -12.76
N ASN A 751 -3.13 -23.94 -13.84
CA ASN A 751 -1.73 -23.52 -13.74
C ASN A 751 -1.63 -22.11 -13.15
N TYR A 752 -2.50 -21.20 -13.58
CA TYR A 752 -2.47 -19.79 -13.20
C TYR A 752 -2.59 -19.53 -11.70
N LEU A 753 -3.45 -20.25 -10.98
CA LEU A 753 -3.58 -20.12 -9.53
C LEU A 753 -2.26 -20.46 -8.81
N LYS A 754 -1.58 -21.53 -9.26
CA LYS A 754 -0.26 -21.93 -8.76
C LYS A 754 0.82 -20.90 -9.13
N ILE A 755 0.73 -20.32 -10.32
CA ILE A 755 1.61 -19.23 -10.76
C ILE A 755 1.54 -18.04 -9.79
N VAL A 756 0.32 -17.61 -9.40
CA VAL A 756 0.11 -16.48 -8.48
C VAL A 756 0.74 -16.76 -7.11
N GLU A 757 0.64 -18.00 -6.63
CA GLU A 757 1.28 -18.44 -5.38
C GLU A 757 2.79 -18.22 -5.40
N VAL A 758 3.44 -18.80 -6.40
CA VAL A 758 4.89 -18.74 -6.53
C VAL A 758 5.34 -17.29 -6.70
N LEU A 759 4.63 -16.48 -7.49
CA LEU A 759 4.92 -15.05 -7.63
C LEU A 759 4.84 -14.29 -6.30
N SER A 760 3.93 -14.65 -5.40
CA SER A 760 3.80 -14.01 -4.08
C SER A 760 5.00 -14.34 -3.18
N ASP A 761 5.51 -15.57 -3.25
CA ASP A 761 6.64 -15.99 -2.42
C ASP A 761 7.98 -15.54 -3.00
N LEU A 762 8.15 -15.52 -4.33
CA LEU A 762 9.33 -14.96 -5.01
C LEU A 762 9.59 -13.49 -4.64
N ARG A 763 8.55 -12.70 -4.34
CA ARG A 763 8.71 -11.31 -3.89
C ARG A 763 9.46 -11.19 -2.56
N LYS A 764 9.50 -12.26 -1.77
CA LYS A 764 10.08 -12.27 -0.43
C LYS A 764 11.51 -12.84 -0.41
N THR A 765 12.02 -13.35 -1.53
CA THR A 765 13.31 -14.07 -1.59
C THR A 765 14.52 -13.14 -1.77
N ASN A 766 14.49 -11.92 -1.24
CA ASN A 766 15.58 -10.97 -1.40
C ASN A 766 16.76 -11.34 -0.48
N HIS A 767 17.73 -12.06 -1.03
CA HIS A 767 18.91 -12.53 -0.30
C HIS A 767 20.14 -12.61 -1.20
N LYS A 768 21.33 -12.36 -0.64
CA LYS A 768 22.59 -12.34 -1.39
C LYS A 768 22.90 -13.65 -2.15
N ASN A 769 22.38 -14.78 -1.69
CA ASN A 769 22.57 -16.12 -2.27
C ASN A 769 21.32 -16.66 -2.98
N VAL A 770 20.37 -15.80 -3.33
CA VAL A 770 19.20 -16.13 -4.16
C VAL A 770 19.10 -15.11 -5.29
N VAL A 771 18.82 -15.56 -6.51
CA VAL A 771 18.69 -14.66 -7.66
C VAL A 771 17.49 -13.74 -7.44
N ALA A 772 17.71 -12.43 -7.47
CA ALA A 772 16.72 -11.42 -7.18
C ALA A 772 15.59 -11.44 -8.22
N PHE A 773 14.36 -11.59 -7.74
CA PHE A 773 13.15 -11.37 -8.51
C PHE A 773 12.86 -9.88 -8.58
N ILE A 774 12.75 -9.34 -9.80
CA ILE A 774 12.51 -7.91 -10.05
C ILE A 774 11.01 -7.65 -10.21
N GLY A 775 10.30 -8.51 -10.93
CA GLY A 775 8.89 -8.35 -11.19
C GLY A 775 8.38 -9.31 -12.26
N PHE A 776 7.17 -9.05 -12.77
CA PHE A 776 6.57 -9.85 -13.83
C PHE A 776 5.81 -8.95 -14.80
N CYS A 777 5.55 -9.45 -16.00
CA CYS A 777 4.69 -8.81 -16.98
C CYS A 777 3.61 -9.80 -17.40
N TYR A 778 2.37 -9.32 -17.49
CA TYR A 778 1.29 -10.09 -18.08
C TYR A 778 0.86 -9.42 -19.39
N THR A 779 1.02 -10.10 -20.52
CA THR A 779 0.87 -9.47 -21.83
C THR A 779 0.44 -10.42 -22.94
N ASP A 780 -0.35 -9.91 -23.88
CA ASP A 780 -0.69 -10.57 -25.15
C ASP A 780 0.34 -10.28 -26.25
N CYS A 781 1.30 -9.39 -26.00
CA CYS A 781 2.31 -8.97 -26.97
C CYS A 781 3.74 -9.06 -26.40
N MET A 782 4.68 -9.52 -27.23
CA MET A 782 6.09 -9.59 -26.87
C MET A 782 6.79 -8.22 -27.09
N PRO A 783 7.69 -7.77 -26.19
CA PRO A 783 8.45 -6.53 -26.37
C PRO A 783 9.32 -6.58 -27.64
N ALA A 784 9.58 -5.40 -28.22
CA ALA A 784 10.33 -5.28 -29.48
C ALA A 784 11.74 -5.90 -29.37
N ILE A 785 12.10 -6.70 -30.39
CA ILE A 785 13.44 -7.30 -30.53
C ILE A 785 14.37 -6.24 -31.11
N ALA A 786 15.42 -5.88 -30.40
CA ALA A 786 16.43 -4.97 -30.93
C ALA A 786 17.40 -5.74 -31.85
N SER A 787 17.15 -5.75 -33.16
CA SER A 787 18.16 -6.14 -34.15
C SER A 787 18.54 -4.93 -35.02
N ARG A 788 19.81 -4.88 -35.46
CA ARG A 788 20.32 -3.81 -36.34
C ARG A 788 19.77 -3.87 -37.77
N ASP A 789 19.12 -4.98 -38.15
CA ASP A 789 18.55 -5.20 -39.46
C ASP A 789 17.27 -6.05 -39.32
N CYS A 790 16.11 -5.46 -38.98
CA CYS A 790 14.78 -5.90 -39.43
C CYS A 790 13.64 -5.13 -38.76
N ILE A 791 12.53 -5.08 -39.52
CA ILE A 791 11.22 -4.52 -39.24
C ILE A 791 10.72 -4.87 -37.83
N LEU A 792 10.20 -3.87 -37.11
CA LEU A 792 9.46 -4.01 -35.85
C LEU A 792 8.33 -5.03 -36.03
N THR A 793 8.55 -6.27 -35.63
CA THR A 793 7.51 -7.31 -35.61
C THR A 793 7.15 -7.57 -34.16
N THR A 794 6.11 -6.88 -33.70
CA THR A 794 5.42 -7.26 -32.46
C THR A 794 4.81 -8.63 -32.70
N VAL A 795 5.34 -9.66 -32.05
CA VAL A 795 4.70 -10.98 -32.07
C VAL A 795 3.50 -10.88 -31.13
N GLN A 796 2.30 -10.83 -31.72
CA GLN A 796 1.06 -11.04 -30.98
C GLN A 796 0.93 -12.52 -30.66
N PHE A 797 0.79 -12.84 -29.38
CA PHE A 797 0.40 -14.16 -28.97
C PHE A 797 -1.10 -14.31 -29.17
N LYS A 798 -1.56 -15.53 -29.49
CA LYS A 798 -3.01 -15.81 -29.50
C LYS A 798 -3.64 -15.64 -28.11
N ASN A 799 -2.87 -15.82 -27.04
CA ASN A 799 -3.31 -15.79 -25.65
C ASN A 799 -2.27 -15.13 -24.74
N SER A 800 -2.72 -14.51 -23.65
CA SER A 800 -1.89 -13.78 -22.70
C SER A 800 -0.84 -14.69 -22.06
N ARG A 801 0.41 -14.21 -22.00
CA ARG A 801 1.53 -14.92 -21.37
C ARG A 801 2.02 -14.18 -20.13
N LEU A 802 2.44 -14.95 -19.14
CA LEU A 802 3.18 -14.43 -18.00
C LEU A 802 4.68 -14.49 -18.28
N MET A 803 5.33 -13.35 -18.11
CA MET A 803 6.78 -13.19 -18.15
C MET A 803 7.26 -12.85 -16.75
N THR A 804 8.33 -13.50 -16.28
CA THR A 804 8.98 -13.15 -15.01
C THR A 804 10.34 -12.53 -15.26
N VAL A 805 10.67 -11.51 -14.48
CA VAL A 805 11.87 -10.67 -14.65
C VAL A 805 12.76 -10.85 -13.44
N PHE A 806 14.02 -11.22 -13.69
CA PHE A 806 15.04 -11.47 -12.68
C PHE A 806 16.29 -10.64 -12.95
N GLU A 807 17.15 -10.48 -11.95
CA GLU A 807 18.50 -9.95 -12.17
C GLU A 807 19.27 -10.82 -13.18
N MET A 808 20.14 -10.18 -13.96
CA MET A 808 21.08 -10.88 -14.82
C MET A 808 22.25 -11.43 -13.98
N CYS A 809 22.57 -12.71 -14.18
CA CYS A 809 23.76 -13.35 -13.65
C CYS A 809 24.75 -13.63 -14.78
N ASP A 810 26.03 -13.80 -14.46
CA ASP A 810 27.10 -13.96 -15.45
C ASP A 810 27.02 -15.32 -16.15
N THR A 811 26.80 -16.39 -15.39
CA THR A 811 26.73 -17.77 -15.90
C THR A 811 26.09 -18.74 -14.89
N THR A 812 25.82 -19.98 -15.30
CA THR A 812 25.46 -21.08 -14.38
C THR A 812 26.70 -21.60 -13.65
N LEU A 813 26.51 -22.19 -12.48
CA LEU A 813 27.60 -22.82 -11.73
C LEU A 813 28.17 -24.03 -12.49
N GLU A 814 27.33 -24.76 -13.24
CA GLU A 814 27.78 -25.85 -14.12
C GLU A 814 28.74 -25.35 -15.21
N ASP A 815 28.37 -24.30 -15.95
CA ASP A 815 29.21 -23.75 -17.00
C ASP A 815 30.47 -23.09 -16.43
N TYR A 816 30.37 -22.45 -15.25
CA TYR A 816 31.52 -21.90 -14.56
C TYR A 816 32.54 -22.98 -14.19
N MET A 817 32.08 -24.09 -13.60
CA MET A 817 32.95 -25.23 -13.26
C MET A 817 33.59 -25.86 -14.50
N ARG A 818 32.85 -25.99 -15.61
CA ARG A 818 33.37 -26.53 -16.87
C ARG A 818 34.53 -25.70 -17.42
N ASN A 819 34.49 -24.39 -17.21
CA ASN A 819 35.54 -23.46 -17.64
C ASN A 819 36.68 -23.29 -16.61
N HIS A 820 36.49 -23.70 -15.35
CA HIS A 820 37.46 -23.57 -14.26
C HIS A 820 37.76 -24.94 -13.60
N ASN A 821 38.28 -25.88 -14.40
CA ASN A 821 38.61 -27.22 -13.92
C ASN A 821 39.63 -27.26 -12.76
N ASP A 822 40.42 -26.19 -12.60
CA ASP A 822 41.37 -25.98 -11.52
C ASP A 822 40.71 -25.66 -10.16
N LEU A 823 39.42 -25.31 -10.15
CA LEU A 823 38.63 -25.09 -8.93
C LEU A 823 37.91 -26.37 -8.45
N ILE A 824 38.07 -27.49 -9.15
CA ILE A 824 37.42 -28.77 -8.83
C ILE A 824 38.38 -29.62 -7.99
N CYS A 825 38.05 -29.83 -6.71
CA CYS A 825 38.88 -30.55 -5.75
C CYS A 825 39.33 -31.95 -6.24
N GLY A 826 38.43 -32.71 -6.86
CA GLY A 826 38.73 -34.05 -7.37
C GLY A 826 39.72 -34.09 -8.55
N ASN A 827 39.87 -32.96 -9.27
CA ASN A 827 40.68 -32.84 -10.49
C ASN A 827 41.99 -32.05 -10.29
N THR A 828 42.17 -31.34 -9.17
CA THR A 828 43.36 -30.49 -8.94
C THR A 828 44.67 -31.28 -9.03
N GLN A 829 45.55 -30.89 -9.95
CA GLN A 829 46.83 -31.58 -10.20
C GLN A 829 48.03 -30.94 -9.49
N LYS A 830 47.90 -29.68 -9.05
CA LYS A 830 48.99 -28.91 -8.41
C LYS A 830 48.54 -28.44 -7.02
N ARG A 831 49.39 -28.67 -6.02
CA ARG A 831 49.23 -28.20 -4.63
C ARG A 831 48.87 -26.72 -4.50
N THR A 832 49.31 -25.89 -5.45
CA THR A 832 49.03 -24.45 -5.47
C THR A 832 47.54 -24.11 -5.61
N TYR A 833 46.74 -24.98 -6.23
CA TYR A 833 45.31 -24.74 -6.46
C TYR A 833 44.40 -25.49 -5.48
N GLU A 834 44.91 -26.48 -4.73
CA GLU A 834 44.14 -27.27 -3.76
C GLU A 834 43.41 -26.38 -2.74
N LYS A 835 44.09 -25.35 -2.21
CA LYS A 835 43.49 -24.39 -1.26
C LYS A 835 42.40 -23.54 -1.92
N SER A 836 42.59 -23.14 -3.17
CA SER A 836 41.62 -22.33 -3.92
C SER A 836 40.38 -23.15 -4.28
N ALA A 837 40.56 -24.38 -4.75
CA ALA A 837 39.50 -25.33 -5.05
C ALA A 837 38.68 -25.67 -3.78
N LEU A 838 39.36 -25.95 -2.67
CA LEU A 838 38.70 -26.22 -1.39
C LEU A 838 37.92 -25.01 -0.88
N ASN A 839 38.51 -23.81 -0.97
CA ASN A 839 37.82 -22.59 -0.57
C ASN A 839 36.60 -22.31 -1.46
N PHE A 840 36.71 -22.51 -2.78
CA PHE A 840 35.60 -22.38 -3.70
C PHE A 840 34.49 -23.38 -3.38
N PHE A 841 34.83 -24.65 -3.14
CA PHE A 841 33.89 -25.70 -2.75
C PHE A 841 33.13 -25.33 -1.47
N CYS A 842 33.85 -24.99 -0.39
CA CYS A 842 33.23 -24.66 0.90
C CYS A 842 32.39 -23.38 0.81
N THR A 843 32.90 -22.32 0.16
CA THR A 843 32.18 -21.04 0.01
C THR A 843 30.91 -21.23 -0.82
N SER A 844 30.97 -22.04 -1.89
CA SER A 844 29.81 -22.36 -2.73
C SER A 844 28.78 -23.16 -1.93
N GLY A 845 29.19 -24.23 -1.24
CA GLY A 845 28.30 -25.04 -0.41
C GLY A 845 27.63 -24.23 0.70
N LEU A 846 28.38 -23.38 1.41
CA LEU A 846 27.84 -22.49 2.45
C LEU A 846 26.85 -21.47 1.88
N SER A 847 27.17 -20.91 0.70
CA SER A 847 26.30 -19.96 -0.01
C SER A 847 24.97 -20.60 -0.42
N ILE A 848 25.01 -21.83 -0.95
CA ILE A 848 23.82 -22.60 -1.31
C ILE A 848 22.99 -22.88 -0.05
N CYS A 849 23.60 -23.40 1.02
CA CYS A 849 22.88 -23.64 2.29
C CYS A 849 22.23 -22.36 2.84
N ALA A 850 22.94 -21.22 2.82
CA ALA A 850 22.40 -19.95 3.28
C ALA A 850 21.20 -19.49 2.44
N GLY A 851 21.26 -19.66 1.11
CA GLY A 851 20.13 -19.41 0.22
C GLY A 851 18.93 -20.31 0.52
N MET A 852 19.16 -21.60 0.76
CA MET A 852 18.09 -22.55 1.11
C MET A 852 17.43 -22.23 2.45
N VAL A 853 18.20 -21.89 3.49
CA VAL A 853 17.66 -21.46 4.79
C VAL A 853 16.71 -20.28 4.60
N HIS A 854 17.15 -19.26 3.86
CA HIS A 854 16.32 -18.09 3.58
C HIS A 854 15.04 -18.46 2.82
N MET A 855 15.11 -19.35 1.83
CA MET A 855 13.93 -19.82 1.11
C MET A 855 12.94 -20.55 2.05
N TYR A 856 13.43 -21.38 2.98
CA TYR A 856 12.58 -22.07 3.95
C TYR A 856 11.89 -21.12 4.93
N GLU A 857 12.56 -20.05 5.37
CA GLU A 857 11.94 -18.99 6.19
C GLU A 857 10.77 -18.34 5.46
N GLN A 858 10.85 -18.22 4.13
CA GLN A 858 9.77 -17.73 3.27
C GLN A 858 8.77 -18.82 2.86
N ARG A 859 8.90 -20.04 3.40
CA ARG A 859 8.09 -21.23 3.08
C ARG A 859 8.17 -21.67 1.61
N LEU A 860 9.28 -21.35 0.95
CA LEU A 860 9.55 -21.72 -0.44
C LEU A 860 10.47 -22.94 -0.50
N LEU A 861 9.99 -24.03 -1.10
CA LEU A 861 10.81 -25.19 -1.45
C LEU A 861 11.30 -25.06 -2.89
N HIS A 862 12.56 -25.40 -3.14
CA HIS A 862 13.10 -25.36 -4.50
C HIS A 862 12.75 -26.61 -5.31
N ILE A 863 12.63 -27.77 -4.66
CA ILE A 863 12.22 -29.09 -5.18
C ILE A 863 13.06 -29.66 -6.34
N PHE A 864 14.10 -28.93 -6.79
CA PHE A 864 14.94 -29.29 -7.94
C PHE A 864 16.26 -28.50 -8.01
N ILE A 865 17.02 -28.48 -6.91
CA ILE A 865 18.33 -27.83 -6.86
C ILE A 865 19.36 -28.65 -7.66
N ASN A 866 20.04 -28.02 -8.61
CA ASN A 866 21.14 -28.60 -9.38
C ASN A 866 22.10 -27.50 -9.87
N LEU A 867 23.25 -27.88 -10.44
CA LEU A 867 24.27 -26.92 -10.88
C LEU A 867 23.83 -25.96 -12.02
N ASN A 868 22.81 -26.31 -12.82
CA ASN A 868 22.22 -25.41 -13.84
C ASN A 868 21.24 -24.40 -13.23
N ASN A 869 20.65 -24.73 -12.08
CA ASN A 869 19.76 -23.86 -11.31
C ASN A 869 20.50 -23.05 -10.24
N ILE A 870 21.83 -23.10 -10.22
CA ILE A 870 22.67 -22.24 -9.38
C ILE A 870 23.47 -21.34 -10.31
N MET A 871 23.47 -20.05 -10.02
CA MET A 871 24.08 -19.00 -10.84
C MET A 871 25.30 -18.43 -10.15
N ILE A 872 26.22 -17.87 -10.94
CA ILE A 872 27.30 -16.99 -10.47
C ILE A 872 27.03 -15.57 -10.95
N ASN A 873 27.14 -14.61 -10.05
CA ASN A 873 27.07 -13.18 -10.36
C ASN A 873 28.13 -12.44 -9.54
N LYS A 874 29.12 -11.82 -10.22
CA LYS A 874 30.26 -11.13 -9.57
C LYS A 874 30.91 -11.98 -8.48
N GLU A 875 31.22 -13.24 -8.82
CA GLU A 875 31.81 -14.26 -7.92
C GLU A 875 30.91 -14.75 -6.76
N HIS A 876 29.67 -14.26 -6.64
CA HIS A 876 28.71 -14.78 -5.66
C HIS A 876 27.88 -15.93 -6.23
N VAL A 877 27.78 -17.01 -5.45
CA VAL A 877 26.90 -18.14 -5.75
C VAL A 877 25.47 -17.83 -5.31
N LYS A 878 24.54 -17.89 -6.26
CA LYS A 878 23.12 -17.58 -6.05
C LYS A 878 22.22 -18.71 -6.55
N ILE A 879 21.28 -19.16 -5.73
CA ILE A 879 20.26 -20.11 -6.15
C ILE A 879 19.26 -19.39 -7.05
N ASN A 880 19.05 -19.91 -8.27
CA ASN A 880 17.96 -19.45 -9.13
C ASN A 880 16.64 -19.97 -8.55
N PRO A 881 15.70 -19.11 -8.13
CA PRO A 881 14.46 -19.58 -7.53
C PRO A 881 13.71 -20.59 -8.41
N PRO A 882 12.95 -21.52 -7.79
CA PRO A 882 12.21 -22.53 -8.52
C PRO A 882 11.33 -21.89 -9.57
N MET A 883 11.31 -22.52 -10.73
CA MET A 883 10.52 -22.04 -11.84
C MET A 883 9.03 -22.25 -11.60
N ILE A 884 8.24 -21.36 -12.22
CA ILE A 884 6.79 -21.49 -12.35
C ILE A 884 6.46 -22.48 -13.48
N VAL A 885 6.89 -23.74 -13.37
CA VAL A 885 6.47 -24.82 -14.28
C VAL A 885 5.71 -25.87 -13.49
N PRO A 886 4.64 -26.45 -14.06
CA PRO A 886 3.99 -27.62 -13.47
C PRO A 886 5.04 -28.67 -13.11
N PHE A 887 4.97 -29.18 -11.88
CA PHE A 887 5.97 -30.10 -11.33
C PHE A 887 6.16 -31.35 -12.20
N SER A 888 5.13 -31.78 -12.92
CA SER A 888 5.14 -32.88 -13.89
C SER A 888 6.17 -32.71 -15.03
N ILE A 889 6.55 -31.47 -15.37
CA ILE A 889 7.50 -31.16 -16.44
C ILE A 889 8.95 -31.25 -15.95
N ILE A 890 9.21 -30.86 -14.70
CA ILE A 890 10.55 -30.83 -14.08
C ILE A 890 11.13 -32.25 -13.89
N GLN A 891 10.26 -33.27 -13.84
CA GLN A 891 10.61 -34.64 -13.42
C GLN A 891 11.38 -35.51 -14.43
N ARG A 892 11.61 -35.08 -15.69
CA ARG A 892 12.08 -36.00 -16.75
C ARG A 892 13.60 -36.25 -16.82
N GLU A 893 14.45 -35.47 -16.15
CA GLU A 893 15.89 -35.47 -16.45
C GLU A 893 16.85 -35.83 -15.30
N TRP A 894 16.38 -36.14 -14.08
CA TRP A 894 17.28 -36.39 -12.92
C TRP A 894 16.82 -37.53 -12.00
N PRO A 895 17.74 -38.33 -11.40
CA PRO A 895 17.34 -39.41 -10.49
C PRO A 895 16.61 -38.89 -9.24
N ARG A 896 15.43 -39.46 -9.00
CA ARG A 896 14.39 -39.03 -8.06
C ARG A 896 14.74 -39.37 -6.59
N ALA A 897 14.46 -38.45 -5.66
CA ALA A 897 14.50 -38.78 -4.22
C ALA A 897 13.41 -39.83 -3.90
N PRO A 898 13.67 -40.82 -3.02
CA PRO A 898 12.78 -41.97 -2.84
C PRO A 898 11.34 -41.62 -2.45
N GLU A 899 11.17 -40.58 -1.63
CA GLU A 899 9.86 -40.10 -1.16
C GLU A 899 9.04 -39.42 -2.24
N LEU A 900 9.67 -38.93 -3.31
CA LEU A 900 8.94 -38.25 -4.37
C LEU A 900 7.95 -39.19 -5.06
N ALA A 901 8.13 -40.53 -4.99
CA ALA A 901 7.14 -41.50 -5.46
C ALA A 901 5.79 -41.42 -4.73
N THR A 902 5.75 -40.75 -3.57
CA THR A 902 4.55 -40.49 -2.74
C THR A 902 4.08 -39.03 -2.81
N GLU A 903 4.67 -38.21 -3.68
CA GLU A 903 4.34 -36.79 -3.92
C GLU A 903 4.33 -35.86 -2.69
N GLN A 904 5.02 -36.24 -1.61
CA GLN A 904 5.23 -35.40 -0.43
C GLN A 904 6.60 -34.72 -0.48
N TYR A 905 6.62 -33.42 -0.75
CA TYR A 905 7.82 -32.58 -0.77
C TYR A 905 8.02 -31.92 0.59
N THR A 906 9.23 -32.03 1.12
CA THR A 906 9.60 -31.38 2.38
C THR A 906 10.98 -30.75 2.26
N ASN A 907 11.41 -30.03 3.30
CA ASN A 907 12.76 -29.48 3.38
C ASN A 907 13.83 -30.57 3.18
N GLU A 908 13.53 -31.79 3.62
CA GLU A 908 14.40 -32.96 3.51
C GLU A 908 14.57 -33.43 2.06
N THR A 909 13.60 -33.17 1.17
CA THR A 909 13.72 -33.43 -0.27
C THR A 909 14.79 -32.55 -0.91
N ASP A 910 14.81 -31.26 -0.56
CA ASP A 910 15.83 -30.33 -1.05
C ASP A 910 17.23 -30.67 -0.49
N VAL A 911 17.31 -31.21 0.74
CA VAL A 911 18.57 -31.72 1.31
C VAL A 911 19.13 -32.90 0.50
N PHE A 912 18.28 -33.77 -0.06
CA PHE A 912 18.73 -34.85 -0.94
C PHE A 912 19.43 -34.32 -2.20
N TYR A 913 18.83 -33.30 -2.84
CA TYR A 913 19.41 -32.65 -4.00
C TYR A 913 20.67 -31.84 -3.67
N LEU A 914 20.73 -31.22 -2.47
CA LEU A 914 21.94 -30.59 -1.95
C LEU A 914 23.10 -31.59 -1.86
N GLY A 915 22.87 -32.80 -1.36
CA GLY A 915 23.89 -33.86 -1.32
C GLY A 915 24.46 -34.17 -2.71
N LYS A 916 23.61 -34.18 -3.73
CA LYS A 916 24.05 -34.32 -5.13
C LYS A 916 24.90 -33.15 -5.57
N VAL A 917 24.43 -31.92 -5.38
CA VAL A 917 25.20 -30.71 -5.73
C VAL A 917 26.57 -30.69 -5.06
N LEU A 918 26.67 -31.05 -3.77
CA LEU A 918 27.97 -31.14 -3.08
C LEU A 918 28.87 -32.21 -3.70
N TRP A 919 28.33 -33.35 -4.09
CA TRP A 919 29.11 -34.37 -4.80
C TRP A 919 29.60 -33.86 -6.17
N GLU A 920 28.72 -33.22 -6.95
CA GLU A 920 29.07 -32.68 -8.27
C GLU A 920 30.09 -31.54 -8.17
N LEU A 921 29.96 -30.66 -7.17
CA LEU A 921 30.92 -29.60 -6.87
C LEU A 921 32.33 -30.15 -6.61
N TRP A 922 32.42 -31.28 -5.91
CA TRP A 922 33.70 -31.89 -5.58
C TRP A 922 34.37 -32.57 -6.79
N TYR A 923 33.59 -33.32 -7.56
CA TYR A 923 34.12 -34.19 -8.63
C TYR A 923 34.01 -33.61 -10.04
N GLY A 924 33.21 -32.56 -10.24
CA GLY A 924 32.99 -31.95 -11.55
C GLY A 924 32.23 -32.84 -12.54
N ARG A 925 31.42 -33.78 -12.04
CA ARG A 925 30.69 -34.77 -12.84
C ARG A 925 29.26 -34.89 -12.34
N LYS A 926 28.37 -35.40 -13.21
CA LYS A 926 26.98 -35.66 -12.84
C LYS A 926 26.88 -36.83 -11.86
N ALA A 927 26.12 -36.64 -10.79
CA ALA A 927 25.82 -37.67 -9.80
C ALA A 927 24.74 -38.62 -10.36
N ASN A 928 25.15 -39.78 -10.84
CA ASN A 928 24.22 -40.87 -11.14
C ASN A 928 23.61 -41.30 -9.79
N GLY A 929 22.29 -41.25 -9.66
CA GLY A 929 21.60 -41.60 -8.41
C GLY A 929 21.56 -43.11 -8.18
N PRO A 930 21.00 -43.58 -7.04
CA PRO A 930 21.33 -44.86 -6.46
C PRO A 930 20.92 -46.02 -7.36
N THR A 931 21.87 -46.53 -8.15
CA THR A 931 21.74 -47.84 -8.79
C THR A 931 22.12 -48.91 -7.78
N ARG A 932 21.16 -49.29 -6.91
CA ARG A 932 21.28 -50.29 -5.84
C ARG A 932 22.47 -50.05 -4.88
N SER A 933 22.14 -49.52 -3.70
CA SER A 933 23.03 -49.17 -2.57
C SER A 933 23.71 -47.78 -2.68
N SER A 934 23.20 -46.82 -1.90
CA SER A 934 23.74 -45.45 -1.75
C SER A 934 25.12 -45.41 -1.09
N ALA A 935 25.56 -46.51 -0.47
CA ALA A 935 26.90 -46.67 0.08
C ALA A 935 27.95 -46.85 -1.02
N ASP A 936 27.63 -47.57 -2.10
CA ASP A 936 28.59 -47.90 -3.17
C ASP A 936 28.93 -46.70 -4.08
N GLU A 937 28.03 -45.72 -4.25
CA GLU A 937 28.26 -44.54 -5.11
C GLU A 937 29.08 -43.43 -4.43
N CYS A 938 28.96 -43.26 -3.12
CA CYS A 938 29.83 -42.32 -2.39
C CYS A 938 31.27 -42.85 -2.25
N GLU A 939 31.48 -44.17 -2.35
CA GLU A 939 32.80 -44.82 -2.26
C GLU A 939 33.44 -45.11 -3.61
N ARG A 940 32.66 -45.26 -4.69
CA ARG A 940 33.22 -45.40 -6.05
C ARG A 940 33.84 -44.10 -6.50
N LEU A 941 35.18 -44.06 -6.50
CA LEU A 941 35.96 -43.21 -7.40
C LEU A 941 35.36 -43.30 -8.81
N PRO A 942 34.89 -42.19 -9.40
CA PRO A 942 34.60 -42.17 -10.82
C PRO A 942 35.88 -42.51 -11.58
N ASP A 943 35.94 -43.73 -12.10
CA ASP A 943 36.85 -44.21 -13.14
C ASP A 943 38.30 -43.68 -13.04
N CYS A 944 39.16 -44.31 -12.21
CA CYS A 944 40.64 -44.28 -12.08
C CYS A 944 41.49 -43.03 -12.45
N LYS A 945 40.90 -41.88 -12.80
CA LYS A 945 41.55 -40.64 -13.27
C LYS A 945 41.41 -39.48 -12.28
N LEU A 946 40.53 -39.60 -11.27
CA LEU A 946 40.38 -38.63 -10.19
C LEU A 946 41.43 -38.87 -9.10
N LYS A 947 42.08 -37.80 -8.63
CA LYS A 947 43.27 -37.90 -7.75
C LYS A 947 42.97 -37.70 -6.26
N HIS A 948 41.92 -36.97 -5.91
CA HIS A 948 41.57 -36.68 -4.51
C HIS A 948 40.16 -37.15 -4.14
N ALA A 949 40.09 -38.06 -3.17
CA ALA A 949 38.84 -38.45 -2.54
C ALA A 949 38.32 -37.34 -1.62
N MET A 950 37.00 -37.30 -1.44
CA MET A 950 36.35 -36.42 -0.49
C MET A 950 36.77 -36.77 0.95
N PRO A 951 37.09 -35.79 1.83
CA PRO A 951 37.39 -36.06 3.23
C PRO A 951 36.27 -36.85 3.91
N GLU A 952 36.62 -37.82 4.74
CA GLU A 952 35.64 -38.79 5.28
C GLU A 952 34.46 -38.11 6.01
N LYS A 953 34.71 -37.04 6.79
CA LYS A 953 33.64 -36.27 7.43
C LYS A 953 32.64 -35.66 6.43
N LEU A 954 33.14 -35.19 5.29
CA LEU A 954 32.33 -34.61 4.22
C LEU A 954 31.63 -35.72 3.40
N ALA A 955 32.30 -36.84 3.15
CA ALA A 955 31.68 -38.00 2.53
C ALA A 955 30.52 -38.54 3.39
N GLN A 956 30.68 -38.59 4.73
CA GLN A 956 29.62 -38.99 5.65
C GLN A 956 28.41 -38.06 5.62
N ILE A 957 28.60 -36.73 5.58
CA ILE A 957 27.46 -35.82 5.52
C ILE A 957 26.73 -35.90 4.18
N VAL A 958 27.46 -36.07 3.06
CA VAL A 958 26.87 -36.29 1.73
C VAL A 958 26.09 -37.61 1.69
N ARG A 959 26.63 -38.71 2.23
CA ARG A 959 25.91 -39.99 2.37
C ARG A 959 24.61 -39.84 3.16
N LYS A 960 24.64 -39.11 4.30
CA LYS A 960 23.45 -38.84 5.11
C LYS A 960 22.37 -38.05 4.34
N CYS A 961 22.75 -37.15 3.43
CA CYS A 961 21.79 -36.44 2.59
C CYS A 961 20.99 -37.40 1.68
N TRP A 962 21.54 -38.57 1.34
CA TRP A 962 20.92 -39.57 0.47
C TRP A 962 20.22 -40.71 1.23
N GLU A 963 19.98 -40.54 2.54
CA GLU A 963 19.18 -41.49 3.31
C GLU A 963 17.79 -41.68 2.69
N ALA A 964 17.36 -42.95 2.63
CA ALA A 964 16.09 -43.33 2.02
C ALA A 964 14.90 -42.81 2.83
N ASN A 965 15.05 -42.74 4.15
CA ASN A 965 14.08 -42.09 5.03
C ASN A 965 14.40 -40.58 5.15
N PRO A 966 13.53 -39.67 4.69
CA PRO A 966 13.78 -38.23 4.75
C PRO A 966 14.09 -37.73 6.17
N LYS A 967 13.46 -38.33 7.20
CA LYS A 967 13.68 -37.94 8.60
C LYS A 967 15.08 -38.22 9.13
N HIS A 968 15.87 -39.05 8.45
CA HIS A 968 17.25 -39.36 8.82
C HIS A 968 18.28 -38.47 8.12
N ARG A 969 17.84 -37.63 7.17
CA ARG A 969 18.70 -36.68 6.49
C ARG A 969 19.14 -35.57 7.46
N PRO A 970 20.33 -35.00 7.26
CA PRO A 970 20.84 -33.96 8.14
C PRO A 970 20.06 -32.67 7.97
N SER A 971 20.05 -31.86 9.01
CA SER A 971 19.61 -30.45 8.93
C SER A 971 20.62 -29.61 8.14
N LEU A 972 20.17 -28.51 7.53
CA LEU A 972 21.08 -27.57 6.85
C LEU A 972 22.17 -27.02 7.80
N SER A 973 21.84 -26.82 9.08
CA SER A 973 22.79 -26.39 10.10
C SER A 973 23.93 -27.39 10.30
N GLU A 974 23.63 -28.70 10.28
CA GLU A 974 24.66 -29.75 10.36
C GLU A 974 25.55 -29.77 9.11
N VAL A 975 24.96 -29.63 7.92
CA VAL A 975 25.73 -29.55 6.66
C VAL A 975 26.66 -28.34 6.66
N MET A 976 26.16 -27.17 7.06
CA MET A 976 26.97 -25.94 7.17
C MET A 976 28.10 -26.07 8.18
N ALA A 977 27.86 -26.72 9.33
CA ALA A 977 28.89 -26.96 10.33
C ALA A 977 30.04 -27.82 9.79
N VAL A 978 29.74 -28.87 9.02
CA VAL A 978 30.77 -29.72 8.39
C VAL A 978 31.55 -28.94 7.32
N LEU A 979 30.86 -28.18 6.45
CA LEU A 979 31.51 -27.35 5.44
C LEU A 979 32.43 -26.29 6.06
N GLY A 980 31.99 -25.65 7.14
CA GLY A 980 32.79 -24.67 7.88
C GLY A 980 34.03 -25.28 8.53
N GLN A 981 33.93 -26.49 9.09
CA GLN A 981 35.10 -27.20 9.63
C GLN A 981 36.12 -27.53 8.53
N VAL A 982 35.65 -28.00 7.37
CA VAL A 982 36.51 -28.34 6.23
C VAL A 982 37.19 -27.10 5.63
N GLN A 983 36.55 -25.94 5.67
CA GLN A 983 37.12 -24.68 5.18
C GLN A 983 38.31 -24.18 6.01
N VAL A 984 38.38 -24.53 7.29
CA VAL A 984 39.42 -24.09 8.24
C VAL A 984 40.62 -25.07 8.25
N MET A 985 40.46 -26.26 7.68
CA MET A 985 41.53 -27.24 7.45
C MET A 985 42.40 -26.83 6.26
#